data_AF-A0A9D4L6T2-F1
#
_entry.id   AF-A0A9D4L6T2-F1
#
_cell.length_a   1.000
_cell.length_b   1.000
_cell.length_c   1.000
_cell.angle_alpha   90.00
_cell.angle_beta   90.00
_cell.angle_gamma   90.00
#
_symmetry.space_group_name_H-M   'P 1'
#
loop_
_entity.id
_entity.type
_entity.pdbx_description
1 polymer ?
#
loop_
_entity_poly.entity_id
_entity_poly.type
_entity_poly.pdbx_seq_one_letter_code
_entity_poly.pdbx_strand_id
1 'polypeptide(L)'
;MSKISVNNHIPNWTTCNFCTVKVGFKAPREFCRHLRDFHCTREGGSYICRYGKNNVCPSLPLDGVSDLDYEEHIMRDHVNQNSDSNMSALQQLHSNAQRAPPNSEPSVVEDQHKWTVFNSKVNLPAALNDPRLLKRETDFFTKTWGVDFYEKPYLPMSPHVQEINWSHFESYVRQTSGRYKKHNKQLQSLSEKNESQLTKTVRQAEKNRTELEQIPKLFLMPNFNLENPDTFSAVFPWTQVEESKIDQPGARHSSKLLQEKLSHYLDIVEVQIAQQISRRSEAFFHAMASHDVLQEKMKATCARIKYLRDKMHQMDAMMARGSLKVVKMTQSRSNYVKLHNKLKLMSTVHQTQPTIQTLLSTNEFMGALDLISTTQEVLSQELAGVHCLRHLSSQLAEMKKLIEIMINEEFLKLVTSELNRPITDLVTLVDEEKLVAILFGILRLKKLDFLNDYQEETFRSMKAVVKQTVIEAICAAETIESDSSLADQMRLLNYSQWIELMETIFNNMLIILQRAKAFSGIVSDVVGIAAGKTKVPTPINSPTQDMANPLEEPKHLNVSVSEDVDVMITMEDHGKVMSDLRQLLFFLSDHANDRCMKVVQAQGKEGFLERLSPTEFVSLSHLVEKFNSDCEELCGRKSMSLRGCLLSHATRFINRFHEERKTKLSCILDNERWKQADVPIEFQDLVQHISNSGQLTLPDRKSEKDRKPGECLMVDGEQFAVVGTVLMLLKMVVEYCQCAEDIPSVTPDLLSRLIELLNMFNSRTCQLVLGAGALELVGLKTISTKNLALASRCLQLVVFYMPKIRAHFECKLPNKSATMLKHFDAIVKDYKGHVEEISNKLVTIMESMVDTQISRVSTHQYLVDTQISRVSTHQYLVDTQISRVSTHQYLVDTQISRVSTHQYLVDTQISRWEVKAPMPSSCFRAICKQMAKLHEAIIDILPQDQIKSIFFRINQTFKNVLRQKLTHLNVINNGGPQHGLVTSDLTFYAGSFKTLRGLEELAQDVKDVWDKR
;
A
#
# COMPACT_ATOMS: atom_id res chain seq x y z
N MET A 1 -26.11 44.42 -58.68
CA MET A 1 -27.06 45.18 -57.83
C MET A 1 -27.99 44.18 -57.14
N SER A 2 -27.80 44.06 -55.83
CA SER A 2 -28.68 43.55 -54.76
C SER A 2 -30.16 43.29 -55.07
N LYS A 3 -30.64 42.09 -54.71
CA LYS A 3 -31.45 41.88 -53.48
C LYS A 3 -31.60 40.41 -53.13
N ILE A 4 -31.39 40.16 -51.84
CA ILE A 4 -31.57 38.92 -51.09
C ILE A 4 -33.06 38.54 -51.08
N SER A 5 -33.38 37.28 -51.39
CA SER A 5 -34.61 36.64 -50.93
C SER A 5 -34.26 35.41 -50.10
N VAL A 6 -34.34 35.64 -48.80
CA VAL A 6 -34.39 34.69 -47.69
C VAL A 6 -35.18 33.43 -48.09
N ASN A 7 -34.51 32.27 -48.10
CA ASN A 7 -35.22 31.00 -48.02
C ASN A 7 -35.82 30.93 -46.62
N ASN A 8 -37.10 31.34 -46.49
CA ASN A 8 -37.90 31.03 -45.32
C ASN A 8 -38.00 29.51 -45.22
N HIS A 9 -37.12 28.89 -44.43
CA HIS A 9 -37.36 27.54 -43.93
C HIS A 9 -38.60 27.63 -43.05
N ILE A 10 -39.75 27.26 -43.61
CA ILE A 10 -40.95 27.01 -42.83
C ILE A 10 -40.58 25.89 -41.88
N PRO A 11 -40.55 26.12 -40.55
CA PRO A 11 -40.12 25.09 -39.63
C PRO A 11 -41.16 23.96 -39.66
N ASN A 12 -40.67 22.71 -39.71
CA ASN A 12 -41.46 21.53 -40.08
C ASN A 12 -42.70 21.27 -39.21
N TRP A 13 -42.82 21.94 -38.05
CA TRP A 13 -43.94 21.81 -37.11
C TRP A 13 -45.18 22.64 -37.45
N THR A 14 -45.12 23.60 -38.39
CA THR A 14 -46.28 24.47 -38.67
C THR A 14 -47.45 23.76 -39.36
N THR A 15 -47.22 22.60 -39.97
CA THR A 15 -48.26 21.78 -40.60
C THR A 15 -47.92 20.29 -40.46
N CYS A 16 -48.92 19.44 -40.25
CA CYS A 16 -48.70 17.99 -40.21
C CYS A 16 -48.55 17.40 -41.62
N ASN A 17 -47.40 16.77 -41.89
CA ASN A 17 -47.09 16.17 -43.20
C ASN A 17 -47.87 14.88 -43.52
N PHE A 18 -48.50 14.25 -42.53
CA PHE A 18 -49.14 12.92 -42.69
C PHE A 18 -50.66 12.92 -42.50
N CYS A 19 -51.27 14.01 -42.00
CA CYS A 19 -52.73 14.15 -42.01
C CYS A 19 -53.23 14.63 -43.37
N THR A 20 -54.35 14.06 -43.83
CA THR A 20 -54.99 14.41 -45.12
C THR A 20 -55.62 15.79 -45.12
N VAL A 21 -55.98 16.33 -43.95
CA VAL A 21 -56.42 17.71 -43.76
C VAL A 21 -55.24 18.53 -43.24
N LYS A 22 -54.83 19.56 -43.98
CA LYS A 22 -53.73 20.45 -43.57
C LYS A 22 -54.16 21.33 -42.40
N VAL A 23 -54.00 20.84 -41.18
CA VAL A 23 -54.15 21.63 -39.96
C VAL A 23 -52.89 22.48 -39.78
N GLY A 24 -53.06 23.80 -39.74
CA GLY A 24 -51.96 24.75 -39.51
C GLY A 24 -51.82 25.05 -38.01
N PHE A 25 -50.63 24.83 -37.45
CA PHE A 25 -50.33 25.04 -36.03
C PHE A 25 -49.63 26.38 -35.84
N LYS A 26 -50.08 27.17 -34.86
CA LYS A 26 -49.49 28.49 -34.59
C LYS A 26 -48.33 28.41 -33.60
N ALA A 27 -48.26 27.35 -32.79
CA ALA A 27 -47.17 27.09 -31.85
C ALA A 27 -46.67 25.64 -31.90
N PRO A 28 -45.37 25.38 -31.62
CA PRO A 28 -44.80 24.01 -31.63
C PRO A 28 -45.49 23.06 -30.65
N ARG A 29 -45.97 23.56 -29.52
CA ARG A 29 -46.72 22.74 -28.54
C ARG A 29 -48.07 22.26 -29.07
N GLU A 30 -48.72 23.03 -29.95
CA GLU A 30 -49.96 22.60 -30.60
C GLU A 30 -49.69 21.45 -31.58
N PHE A 31 -48.53 21.49 -32.25
CA PHE A 31 -48.06 20.40 -33.08
C PHE A 31 -47.72 19.15 -32.25
N CYS A 32 -47.00 19.29 -31.12
CA CYS A 32 -46.74 18.17 -30.22
C CYS A 32 -48.03 17.52 -29.70
N ARG A 33 -49.02 18.33 -29.31
CA ARG A 33 -50.34 17.83 -28.89
C ARG A 33 -51.07 17.15 -30.05
N HIS A 34 -51.02 17.70 -31.25
CA HIS A 34 -51.61 17.04 -32.42
C HIS A 34 -50.96 15.68 -32.72
N LEU A 35 -49.64 15.57 -32.58
CA LEU A 35 -48.94 14.29 -32.70
C LEU A 35 -49.34 13.31 -31.60
N ARG A 36 -49.49 13.80 -30.36
CA ARG A 36 -49.98 13.02 -29.22
C ARG A 36 -51.42 12.52 -29.43
N ASP A 37 -52.30 13.32 -30.02
CA ASP A 37 -53.71 12.97 -30.15
C ASP A 37 -54.00 12.10 -31.38
N PHE A 38 -53.29 12.31 -32.49
CA PHE A 38 -53.61 11.69 -33.79
C PHE A 38 -52.52 10.77 -34.36
N HIS A 39 -51.28 10.92 -33.91
CA HIS A 39 -50.13 10.12 -34.38
C HIS A 39 -49.38 9.43 -33.24
N CYS A 40 -50.08 9.21 -32.12
CA CYS A 40 -49.62 8.40 -31.02
C CYS A 40 -50.56 7.23 -30.81
N THR A 41 -50.02 6.12 -30.33
CA THR A 41 -50.83 4.99 -29.84
C THR A 41 -50.45 4.74 -28.39
N ARG A 42 -51.46 4.62 -27.52
CA ARG A 42 -51.26 4.41 -26.09
C ARG A 42 -51.57 2.96 -25.74
N GLU A 43 -50.55 2.20 -25.36
CA GLU A 43 -50.69 0.83 -24.89
C GLU A 43 -50.17 0.75 -23.45
N GLY A 44 -51.02 0.29 -22.51
CA GLY A 44 -50.63 0.09 -21.11
C GLY A 44 -50.19 1.34 -20.31
N GLY A 45 -50.47 2.55 -20.80
CA GLY A 45 -50.04 3.81 -20.15
C GLY A 45 -48.72 4.39 -20.69
N SER A 46 -48.11 3.72 -21.67
CA SER A 46 -46.94 4.18 -22.42
C SER A 46 -47.33 4.74 -23.78
N TYR A 47 -46.55 5.71 -24.29
CA TYR A 47 -46.83 6.45 -25.52
C TYR A 47 -45.82 6.06 -26.62
N ILE A 48 -46.34 5.71 -27.81
CA ILE A 48 -45.54 5.28 -28.96
C ILE A 48 -45.69 6.29 -30.11
N CYS A 49 -44.56 6.78 -30.64
CA CYS A 49 -44.57 7.81 -31.69
C CYS A 49 -44.73 7.18 -33.06
N ARG A 50 -45.86 7.46 -33.72
CA ARG A 50 -46.14 7.01 -35.08
C ARG A 50 -45.91 8.10 -36.12
N TYR A 51 -45.19 9.16 -35.76
CA TYR A 51 -44.88 10.27 -36.67
C TYR A 51 -43.58 10.04 -37.45
N GLY A 52 -43.63 9.17 -38.45
CA GLY A 52 -42.49 8.82 -39.30
C GLY A 52 -42.93 8.03 -40.53
N LYS A 53 -42.00 7.74 -41.46
CA LYS A 53 -42.32 6.94 -42.66
C LYS A 53 -42.86 5.57 -42.21
N ASN A 54 -44.05 5.20 -42.69
CA ASN A 54 -44.80 3.98 -42.33
C ASN A 54 -45.32 3.92 -40.87
N ASN A 55 -45.68 5.07 -40.28
CA ASN A 55 -46.23 5.15 -38.91
C ASN A 55 -45.28 4.65 -37.80
N VAL A 56 -43.97 4.68 -38.05
CA VAL A 56 -42.92 4.30 -37.09
C VAL A 56 -41.87 5.40 -37.05
N CYS A 57 -41.60 5.94 -35.87
CA CYS A 57 -40.53 6.91 -35.68
C CYS A 57 -39.18 6.18 -35.44
N PRO A 58 -38.10 6.49 -36.17
CA PRO A 58 -36.83 5.76 -36.09
C PRO A 58 -36.01 6.01 -34.83
N SER A 59 -36.33 7.03 -34.02
CA SER A 59 -35.53 7.39 -32.84
C SER A 59 -36.11 6.94 -31.50
N LEU A 60 -37.28 6.30 -31.47
CA LEU A 60 -37.83 5.67 -30.27
C LEU A 60 -38.13 4.17 -30.47
N PRO A 61 -37.92 3.32 -29.45
CA PRO A 61 -38.31 1.90 -29.48
C PRO A 61 -39.83 1.72 -29.58
N LEU A 62 -40.27 0.59 -30.16
CA LEU A 62 -41.70 0.26 -30.34
C LEU A 62 -42.44 -0.09 -29.04
N ASP A 63 -41.73 -0.31 -27.93
CA ASP A 63 -42.30 -0.73 -26.63
C ASP A 63 -42.94 0.40 -25.81
N GLY A 64 -42.92 1.64 -26.32
CA GLY A 64 -43.55 2.81 -25.70
C GLY A 64 -42.70 3.47 -24.61
N VAL A 65 -42.88 4.78 -24.44
CA VAL A 65 -42.14 5.59 -23.46
C VAL A 65 -43.08 6.36 -22.53
N SER A 66 -42.53 6.91 -21.45
CA SER A 66 -43.30 7.75 -20.53
C SER A 66 -43.78 9.03 -21.23
N ASP A 67 -44.84 9.66 -20.71
CA ASP A 67 -45.48 10.82 -21.33
C ASP A 67 -44.53 12.02 -21.49
N LEU A 68 -43.57 12.17 -20.57
CA LEU A 68 -42.58 13.24 -20.58
C LEU A 68 -41.49 12.97 -21.62
N ASP A 69 -40.96 11.74 -21.67
CA ASP A 69 -39.92 11.34 -22.63
C ASP A 69 -40.46 11.38 -24.08
N TYR A 70 -41.76 11.09 -24.24
CA TYR A 70 -42.46 11.22 -25.50
C TYR A 70 -42.48 12.67 -26.02
N GLU A 71 -42.77 13.63 -25.14
CA GLU A 71 -42.79 15.05 -25.50
C GLU A 71 -41.39 15.60 -25.82
N GLU A 72 -40.37 15.21 -25.04
CA GLU A 72 -38.98 15.61 -25.32
C GLU A 72 -38.47 15.07 -26.65
N HIS A 73 -38.81 13.82 -26.98
CA HIS A 73 -38.48 13.24 -28.27
C HIS A 73 -39.09 14.05 -29.44
N ILE A 74 -40.39 14.40 -29.37
CA ILE A 74 -41.04 15.19 -30.42
C ILE A 74 -40.33 16.54 -30.59
N MET A 75 -40.01 17.21 -29.48
CA MET A 75 -39.34 18.51 -29.48
C MET A 75 -37.92 18.45 -30.06
N ARG A 76 -37.18 17.38 -29.79
CA ARG A 76 -35.79 17.24 -30.28
C ARG A 76 -35.74 16.83 -31.75
N ASP A 77 -36.48 15.80 -32.11
CA ASP A 77 -36.25 15.08 -33.37
C ASP A 77 -37.21 15.48 -34.49
N HIS A 78 -38.38 16.06 -34.18
CA HIS A 78 -39.38 16.47 -35.18
C HIS A 78 -39.58 17.99 -35.27
N VAL A 79 -39.27 18.73 -34.21
CA VAL A 79 -39.38 20.21 -34.20
C VAL A 79 -38.06 20.89 -34.63
N ASN A 80 -36.89 20.34 -34.31
CA ASN A 80 -35.59 21.05 -34.38
C ASN A 80 -34.52 20.52 -35.37
N GLN A 81 -34.86 19.70 -36.38
CA GLN A 81 -33.85 19.23 -37.35
C GLN A 81 -33.25 20.36 -38.22
N ASN A 82 -31.98 20.71 -37.96
CA ASN A 82 -31.10 21.47 -38.86
C ASN A 82 -29.95 20.58 -39.37
N SER A 83 -29.62 20.70 -40.65
CA SER A 83 -28.65 19.92 -41.40
C SER A 83 -27.18 20.33 -41.14
N ASP A 84 -26.28 19.39 -41.45
CA ASP A 84 -24.84 19.56 -41.75
C ASP A 84 -23.82 19.51 -40.61
N SER A 85 -23.39 18.30 -40.26
CA SER A 85 -21.99 18.00 -39.92
C SER A 85 -21.74 16.49 -39.82
N ASN A 86 -21.61 15.79 -40.95
CA ASN A 86 -20.95 14.46 -40.99
C ASN A 86 -20.48 14.05 -42.41
N MET A 87 -20.10 15.02 -43.24
CA MET A 87 -19.62 14.78 -44.62
C MET A 87 -18.20 15.33 -44.89
N SER A 88 -17.26 15.17 -43.95
CA SER A 88 -15.84 15.45 -44.23
C SER A 88 -14.82 14.49 -43.57
N ALA A 89 -15.23 13.28 -43.15
CA ALA A 89 -14.31 12.32 -42.52
C ALA A 89 -14.31 10.91 -43.16
N LEU A 90 -14.69 10.80 -44.45
CA LEU A 90 -14.77 9.52 -45.17
C LEU A 90 -13.80 9.39 -46.36
N GLN A 91 -12.75 10.22 -46.42
CA GLN A 91 -11.79 10.19 -47.53
C GLN A 91 -10.32 9.97 -47.13
N GLN A 92 -10.05 9.46 -45.92
CA GLN A 92 -8.67 9.12 -45.49
C GLN A 92 -8.53 7.79 -44.71
N LEU A 93 -9.41 6.80 -44.92
CA LEU A 93 -9.35 5.50 -44.23
C LEU A 93 -9.33 4.27 -45.15
N HIS A 94 -8.83 4.40 -46.39
CA HIS A 94 -8.67 3.26 -47.33
C HIS A 94 -7.22 2.79 -47.51
N SER A 95 -6.37 2.96 -46.49
CA SER A 95 -5.07 2.31 -46.45
C SER A 95 -4.74 1.95 -45.00
N ASN A 96 -4.67 0.64 -44.73
CA ASN A 96 -4.39 -0.02 -43.43
C ASN A 96 -5.63 -0.09 -42.52
N ALA A 97 -6.04 -1.19 -41.92
CA ALA A 97 -5.57 -2.58 -41.86
C ALA A 97 -6.79 -3.41 -41.40
N GLN A 98 -7.01 -4.60 -41.94
CA GLN A 98 -6.77 -5.85 -41.20
C GLN A 98 -6.68 -5.71 -39.67
N ARG A 99 -7.65 -6.38 -39.01
CA ARG A 99 -7.72 -6.85 -37.61
C ARG A 99 -8.37 -5.92 -36.56
N ALA A 100 -9.58 -6.29 -36.15
CA ALA A 100 -9.99 -6.37 -34.74
C ALA A 100 -11.25 -7.28 -34.59
N PRO A 101 -11.48 -7.89 -33.41
CA PRO A 101 -12.28 -9.12 -33.21
C PRO A 101 -13.77 -8.89 -32.90
N PRO A 102 -14.57 -9.97 -32.77
CA PRO A 102 -16.03 -9.96 -32.83
C PRO A 102 -16.68 -9.96 -31.44
N ASN A 103 -17.86 -9.33 -31.30
CA ASN A 103 -18.96 -9.81 -30.44
C ASN A 103 -20.21 -8.90 -30.56
N SER A 104 -21.23 -9.38 -31.29
CA SER A 104 -22.66 -9.35 -30.93
C SER A 104 -23.53 -9.55 -32.19
N GLU A 105 -24.46 -10.50 -32.10
CA GLU A 105 -25.28 -11.09 -33.18
C GLU A 105 -26.21 -10.11 -33.91
N PRO A 106 -26.54 -10.32 -35.21
CA PRO A 106 -27.51 -9.52 -35.93
C PRO A 106 -28.93 -10.10 -35.85
N SER A 107 -29.88 -9.28 -35.37
CA SER A 107 -31.33 -9.51 -35.48
C SER A 107 -31.90 -8.89 -36.76
N VAL A 108 -32.68 -9.71 -37.44
CA VAL A 108 -33.64 -9.57 -38.54
C VAL A 108 -34.20 -8.15 -38.79
N VAL A 109 -33.99 -7.62 -40.02
CA VAL A 109 -34.65 -6.44 -40.58
C VAL A 109 -35.62 -6.87 -41.68
N GLU A 110 -36.88 -6.42 -41.56
CA GLU A 110 -37.91 -6.47 -42.59
C GLU A 110 -37.73 -5.37 -43.65
N ASP A 111 -37.95 -5.78 -44.89
CA ASP A 111 -37.71 -5.09 -46.17
C ASP A 111 -38.89 -4.18 -46.62
N GLN A 112 -38.55 -3.09 -47.33
CA GLN A 112 -39.42 -1.94 -47.68
C GLN A 112 -39.96 -1.88 -49.13
N HIS A 113 -40.02 -2.95 -49.93
CA HIS A 113 -40.36 -2.81 -51.37
C HIS A 113 -41.58 -3.63 -51.85
N LYS A 114 -42.63 -2.92 -52.32
CA LYS A 114 -43.85 -3.49 -52.94
C LYS A 114 -43.55 -4.13 -54.31
N TRP A 115 -44.02 -5.36 -54.50
CA TRP A 115 -43.87 -6.19 -55.70
C TRP A 115 -44.78 -5.72 -56.86
N THR A 116 -44.25 -5.61 -58.10
CA THR A 116 -45.04 -5.36 -59.33
C THR A 116 -44.71 -6.37 -60.44
N VAL A 117 -45.57 -6.48 -61.47
CA VAL A 117 -45.55 -7.54 -62.51
C VAL A 117 -44.24 -7.61 -63.32
N PHE A 118 -43.48 -6.51 -63.40
CA PHE A 118 -42.18 -6.47 -64.09
C PHE A 118 -41.00 -6.98 -63.23
N ASN A 119 -41.22 -7.31 -61.95
CA ASN A 119 -40.24 -7.93 -61.05
C ASN A 119 -40.31 -9.48 -61.05
N SER A 120 -40.97 -10.08 -62.04
CA SER A 120 -41.28 -11.52 -62.10
C SER A 120 -40.14 -12.42 -62.59
N LYS A 121 -38.89 -12.15 -62.16
CA LYS A 121 -37.73 -13.04 -62.39
C LYS A 121 -37.30 -13.77 -61.12
N VAL A 122 -38.25 -14.37 -60.40
CA VAL A 122 -38.00 -15.14 -59.16
C VAL A 122 -38.63 -16.53 -59.28
N ASN A 123 -37.96 -17.55 -58.74
CA ASN A 123 -38.47 -18.94 -58.75
C ASN A 123 -39.66 -19.10 -57.78
N LEU A 124 -40.58 -20.02 -58.08
CA LEU A 124 -41.82 -20.24 -57.33
C LEU A 124 -41.60 -20.64 -55.85
N PRO A 125 -40.61 -21.49 -55.49
CA PRO A 125 -40.23 -21.71 -54.09
C PRO A 125 -39.76 -20.46 -53.32
N ALA A 126 -39.06 -19.53 -53.98
CA ALA A 126 -38.54 -18.30 -53.36
C ALA A 126 -39.63 -17.26 -53.10
N ALA A 127 -40.70 -17.24 -53.89
CA ALA A 127 -41.88 -16.39 -53.67
C ALA A 127 -42.80 -16.90 -52.53
N LEU A 128 -42.72 -18.18 -52.17
CA LEU A 128 -43.56 -18.81 -51.14
C LEU A 128 -42.96 -18.73 -49.73
N ASN A 129 -41.65 -18.50 -49.57
CA ASN A 129 -40.97 -18.47 -48.27
C ASN A 129 -40.74 -17.05 -47.69
N ASP A 130 -40.43 -16.03 -48.52
CA ASP A 130 -40.37 -14.62 -48.06
C ASP A 130 -40.40 -13.65 -49.27
N PRO A 131 -41.48 -12.87 -49.48
CA PRO A 131 -41.69 -12.06 -50.69
C PRO A 131 -40.82 -10.78 -50.80
N ARG A 132 -39.85 -10.57 -49.90
CA ARG A 132 -39.17 -9.29 -49.72
C ARG A 132 -37.71 -9.20 -50.20
N LEU A 133 -36.99 -10.33 -50.30
CA LEU A 133 -35.58 -10.36 -50.73
C LEU A 133 -35.43 -10.47 -52.26
N LEU A 134 -35.09 -9.36 -52.93
CA LEU A 134 -34.82 -9.31 -54.37
C LEU A 134 -33.46 -9.91 -54.78
N LYS A 135 -32.52 -10.14 -53.84
CA LYS A 135 -31.22 -10.81 -54.05
C LYS A 135 -30.77 -11.54 -52.78
N ARG A 136 -30.38 -12.80 -52.90
CA ARG A 136 -29.46 -13.47 -51.96
C ARG A 136 -28.22 -13.93 -52.72
N GLU A 137 -27.06 -13.61 -52.19
CA GLU A 137 -25.74 -13.92 -52.77
C GLU A 137 -25.39 -15.42 -52.76
N THR A 138 -26.27 -16.26 -52.21
CA THR A 138 -26.06 -17.70 -52.17
C THR A 138 -27.36 -18.44 -52.45
N ASP A 139 -27.81 -18.45 -53.71
CA ASP A 139 -28.62 -19.57 -54.20
C ASP A 139 -28.13 -20.09 -55.57
N PHE A 140 -27.09 -20.91 -55.40
CA PHE A 140 -26.89 -22.26 -55.94
C PHE A 140 -26.76 -22.53 -57.44
N PHE A 141 -27.45 -21.82 -58.34
CA PHE A 141 -27.48 -22.18 -59.77
C PHE A 141 -26.55 -21.37 -60.70
N THR A 142 -25.76 -20.43 -60.17
CA THR A 142 -24.48 -19.99 -60.79
C THR A 142 -23.41 -21.09 -60.80
N LYS A 143 -23.74 -22.28 -60.29
CA LYS A 143 -22.87 -23.46 -60.36
C LYS A 143 -23.23 -24.46 -61.47
N THR A 144 -24.25 -24.24 -62.29
CA THR A 144 -24.62 -25.19 -63.36
C THR A 144 -24.70 -24.61 -64.76
N TRP A 145 -24.74 -23.29 -64.93
CA TRP A 145 -24.99 -22.70 -66.25
C TRP A 145 -23.74 -22.29 -67.03
N GLY A 146 -22.55 -22.60 -66.51
CA GLY A 146 -21.33 -22.28 -67.22
C GLY A 146 -21.21 -20.78 -67.49
N VAL A 147 -20.20 -20.43 -68.26
CA VAL A 147 -19.50 -19.13 -68.19
C VAL A 147 -20.28 -17.97 -68.84
N ASP A 148 -21.47 -18.22 -69.38
CA ASP A 148 -22.32 -17.19 -70.01
C ASP A 148 -23.28 -16.50 -69.02
N PHE A 149 -23.37 -16.94 -67.77
CA PHE A 149 -24.34 -16.45 -66.76
C PHE A 149 -23.70 -15.73 -65.55
N TYR A 150 -22.51 -15.14 -65.74
CA TYR A 150 -22.05 -14.01 -64.93
C TYR A 150 -22.43 -12.71 -65.66
N GLU A 151 -22.85 -11.66 -64.95
CA GLU A 151 -22.67 -10.30 -65.48
C GLU A 151 -21.18 -10.17 -65.82
N LYS A 152 -20.85 -10.00 -67.11
CA LYS A 152 -19.46 -9.77 -67.51
C LYS A 152 -18.99 -8.53 -66.76
N PRO A 153 -17.95 -8.62 -65.91
CA PRO A 153 -17.37 -7.41 -65.34
C PRO A 153 -16.90 -6.55 -66.51
N TYR A 154 -17.14 -5.24 -66.45
CA TYR A 154 -16.47 -4.31 -67.35
C TYR A 154 -14.97 -4.56 -67.18
N LEU A 155 -14.37 -5.27 -68.13
CA LEU A 155 -12.93 -5.40 -68.21
C LEU A 155 -12.40 -3.99 -68.51
N PRO A 156 -11.39 -3.48 -67.78
CA PRO A 156 -10.68 -2.30 -68.27
C PRO A 156 -10.14 -2.66 -69.66
N MET A 157 -10.36 -1.78 -70.64
CA MET A 157 -9.99 -2.04 -72.04
C MET A 157 -8.53 -2.48 -72.15
N SER A 158 -8.31 -3.65 -72.76
CA SER A 158 -6.97 -4.12 -73.10
C SER A 158 -6.40 -3.25 -74.23
N PRO A 159 -5.22 -2.65 -74.07
CA PRO A 159 -4.64 -1.75 -75.09
C PRO A 159 -4.17 -2.45 -76.38
N HIS A 160 -4.39 -3.76 -76.54
CA HIS A 160 -3.83 -4.57 -77.64
C HIS A 160 -4.89 -5.26 -78.53
N VAL A 161 -6.18 -4.91 -78.41
CA VAL A 161 -7.24 -5.40 -79.33
C VAL A 161 -8.00 -4.22 -79.94
N GLN A 162 -8.03 -4.11 -81.27
CA GLN A 162 -8.77 -3.08 -82.00
C GLN A 162 -10.27 -3.40 -82.07
N GLU A 163 -11.14 -2.38 -81.93
CA GLU A 163 -12.59 -2.53 -82.03
C GLU A 163 -13.05 -2.81 -83.48
N ILE A 164 -13.93 -3.80 -83.65
CA ILE A 164 -14.51 -4.16 -84.94
C ILE A 164 -15.79 -3.35 -85.15
N ASN A 165 -15.74 -2.36 -86.04
CA ASN A 165 -16.89 -1.54 -86.42
C ASN A 165 -17.56 -2.06 -87.70
N TRP A 166 -18.78 -1.60 -87.98
CA TRP A 166 -19.61 -2.04 -89.12
C TRP A 166 -18.90 -1.87 -90.48
N SER A 167 -17.92 -0.97 -90.56
CA SER A 167 -17.05 -0.76 -91.72
C SER A 167 -16.22 -2.00 -92.11
N HIS A 168 -15.88 -2.88 -91.17
CA HIS A 168 -15.07 -4.08 -91.46
C HIS A 168 -15.83 -5.17 -92.24
N PHE A 169 -17.16 -5.14 -92.24
CA PHE A 169 -17.99 -6.11 -92.95
C PHE A 169 -18.48 -5.63 -94.32
N GLU A 170 -18.21 -4.38 -94.68
CA GLU A 170 -18.64 -3.78 -95.94
C GLU A 170 -18.04 -4.50 -97.17
N SER A 171 -16.81 -5.02 -97.03
CA SER A 171 -16.12 -5.83 -98.04
C SER A 171 -16.84 -7.18 -98.30
N TYR A 172 -17.35 -7.82 -97.25
CA TYR A 172 -18.07 -9.09 -97.35
C TYR A 172 -19.44 -8.93 -98.02
N VAL A 173 -20.16 -7.85 -97.70
CA VAL A 173 -21.44 -7.51 -98.34
C VAL A 173 -21.26 -7.14 -99.81
N ARG A 174 -20.19 -6.41 -100.15
CA ARG A 174 -19.83 -6.15 -101.56
C ARG A 174 -19.55 -7.43 -102.34
N GLN A 175 -18.79 -8.38 -101.79
CA GLN A 175 -18.45 -9.64 -102.46
C GLN A 175 -19.66 -10.56 -102.70
N THR A 176 -20.62 -10.61 -101.76
CA THR A 176 -21.78 -11.49 -101.86
C THR A 176 -22.89 -10.93 -102.78
N SER A 177 -23.00 -9.60 -102.90
CA SER A 177 -23.99 -8.94 -103.77
C SER A 177 -23.85 -9.30 -105.27
N GLY A 178 -22.61 -9.50 -105.76
CA GLY A 178 -22.33 -9.85 -107.14
C GLY A 178 -22.77 -11.26 -107.51
N ARG A 179 -22.62 -12.23 -106.59
CA ARG A 179 -23.06 -13.62 -106.81
C ARG A 179 -24.58 -13.74 -106.86
N TYR A 180 -25.27 -12.98 -106.02
CA TYR A 180 -26.74 -12.92 -106.00
C TYR A 180 -27.32 -12.38 -107.32
N LYS A 181 -26.73 -11.30 -107.86
CA LYS A 181 -27.14 -10.76 -109.17
C LYS A 181 -26.87 -11.74 -110.34
N LYS A 182 -25.81 -12.55 -110.26
CA LYS A 182 -25.46 -13.56 -111.27
C LYS A 182 -26.45 -14.74 -111.28
N HIS A 183 -26.87 -15.20 -110.10
CA HIS A 183 -27.90 -16.24 -109.96
C HIS A 183 -29.24 -15.83 -110.59
N ASN A 184 -29.64 -14.56 -110.41
CA ASN A 184 -30.92 -14.09 -110.94
C ASN A 184 -30.94 -14.00 -112.49
N LYS A 185 -29.79 -13.69 -113.12
CA LYS A 185 -29.65 -13.72 -114.59
C LYS A 185 -29.70 -15.15 -115.16
N GLN A 186 -29.25 -16.15 -114.39
CA GLN A 186 -29.22 -17.55 -114.82
C GLN A 186 -30.60 -18.22 -114.80
N LEU A 187 -31.49 -17.75 -113.93
CA LEU A 187 -32.91 -18.16 -113.89
C LEU A 187 -33.69 -17.71 -115.13
N GLN A 188 -33.38 -16.54 -115.71
CA GLN A 188 -34.03 -16.07 -116.94
C GLN A 188 -33.60 -16.87 -118.19
N SER A 189 -32.34 -17.31 -118.29
CA SER A 189 -31.87 -18.07 -119.47
C SER A 189 -32.34 -19.53 -119.55
N LEU A 190 -32.89 -20.08 -118.45
CA LEU A 190 -33.43 -21.46 -118.41
C LEU A 190 -34.84 -21.54 -119.03
N SER A 191 -35.56 -20.42 -119.15
CA SER A 191 -36.90 -20.35 -119.73
C SER A 191 -36.90 -20.53 -121.26
N GLU A 192 -35.89 -20.02 -121.97
CA GLU A 192 -35.86 -19.99 -123.45
C GLU A 192 -35.41 -21.32 -124.10
N LYS A 193 -34.81 -22.25 -123.34
CA LYS A 193 -34.31 -23.54 -123.87
C LYS A 193 -35.38 -24.64 -123.98
N ASN A 194 -36.49 -24.55 -123.25
CA ASN A 194 -37.50 -25.61 -123.18
C ASN A 194 -38.46 -25.67 -124.39
N GLU A 195 -38.64 -24.60 -125.16
CA GLU A 195 -39.55 -24.62 -126.34
C GLU A 195 -38.99 -25.41 -127.54
N SER A 196 -37.66 -25.50 -127.67
CA SER A 196 -37.01 -26.13 -128.84
C SER A 196 -36.99 -27.68 -128.82
N GLN A 197 -37.20 -28.30 -127.65
CA GLN A 197 -37.23 -29.77 -127.52
C GLN A 197 -38.60 -30.39 -127.79
N LEU A 198 -39.71 -29.66 -127.62
CA LEU A 198 -41.07 -30.18 -127.82
C LEU A 198 -41.36 -30.55 -129.29
N THR A 199 -40.78 -29.82 -130.25
CA THR A 199 -41.07 -29.95 -131.68
C THR A 199 -40.43 -31.18 -132.35
N LYS A 200 -39.38 -31.77 -131.77
CA LYS A 200 -38.77 -33.02 -132.30
C LYS A 200 -39.53 -34.27 -131.87
N THR A 201 -40.13 -34.25 -130.68
CA THR A 201 -40.86 -35.37 -130.09
C THR A 201 -42.21 -35.63 -130.77
N VAL A 202 -42.87 -34.58 -131.28
CA VAL A 202 -44.17 -34.67 -131.97
C VAL A 202 -44.07 -35.33 -133.34
N ARG A 203 -43.07 -34.98 -134.16
CA ARG A 203 -42.86 -35.57 -135.51
C ARG A 203 -42.53 -37.07 -135.49
N GLN A 204 -41.97 -37.56 -134.40
CA GLN A 204 -41.60 -38.98 -134.27
C GLN A 204 -42.75 -39.82 -133.69
N ALA A 205 -43.66 -39.21 -132.93
CA ALA A 205 -44.91 -39.83 -132.48
C ALA A 205 -45.90 -40.03 -133.64
N GLU A 206 -45.91 -39.13 -134.63
CA GLU A 206 -46.75 -39.26 -135.84
C GLU A 206 -46.33 -40.46 -136.72
N LYS A 207 -45.02 -40.72 -136.85
CA LYS A 207 -44.50 -41.85 -137.64
C LYS A 207 -44.83 -43.22 -137.04
N ASN A 208 -44.81 -43.33 -135.71
CA ASN A 208 -45.17 -44.56 -135.01
C ASN A 208 -46.68 -44.84 -135.08
N ARG A 209 -47.51 -43.80 -135.26
CA ARG A 209 -48.97 -43.93 -135.33
C ARG A 209 -49.45 -44.52 -136.66
N THR A 210 -48.77 -44.21 -137.76
CA THR A 210 -49.08 -44.75 -139.11
C THR A 210 -48.74 -46.23 -139.28
N GLU A 211 -47.76 -46.77 -138.54
CA GLU A 211 -47.38 -48.19 -138.62
C GLU A 211 -48.33 -49.11 -137.83
N LEU A 212 -48.94 -48.60 -136.75
CA LEU A 212 -49.93 -49.31 -135.93
C LEU A 212 -51.33 -49.40 -136.57
N GLU A 213 -51.63 -48.57 -137.58
CA GLU A 213 -52.92 -48.61 -138.31
C GLU A 213 -53.06 -49.80 -139.27
N GLN A 214 -51.95 -50.49 -139.62
CA GLN A 214 -51.98 -51.68 -140.47
C GLN A 214 -52.54 -52.92 -139.75
N ILE A 215 -52.56 -52.94 -138.42
CA ILE A 215 -53.09 -54.03 -137.61
C ILE A 215 -54.61 -53.84 -137.43
N PRO A 216 -55.46 -54.79 -137.84
CA PRO A 216 -56.91 -54.70 -137.65
C PRO A 216 -57.26 -54.48 -136.17
N LYS A 217 -58.07 -53.45 -135.88
CA LYS A 217 -58.44 -53.05 -134.52
C LYS A 217 -59.09 -54.16 -133.69
N LEU A 218 -59.64 -55.19 -134.34
CA LEU A 218 -60.17 -56.41 -133.71
C LEU A 218 -59.16 -57.10 -132.78
N PHE A 219 -57.86 -57.13 -133.13
CA PHE A 219 -56.81 -57.75 -132.31
C PHE A 219 -56.39 -56.91 -131.09
N LEU A 220 -56.75 -55.62 -131.08
CA LEU A 220 -56.43 -54.68 -129.98
C LEU A 220 -57.61 -54.53 -129.00
N MET A 221 -58.73 -55.24 -129.23
CA MET A 221 -59.87 -55.20 -128.33
C MET A 221 -59.63 -56.15 -127.13
N PRO A 222 -59.79 -55.68 -125.88
CA PRO A 222 -59.51 -56.47 -124.68
C PRO A 222 -60.43 -57.71 -124.49
N ASN A 223 -61.49 -57.81 -125.28
CA ASN A 223 -62.54 -58.83 -125.24
C ASN A 223 -62.55 -59.71 -126.51
N PHE A 224 -61.40 -59.86 -127.16
CA PHE A 224 -61.18 -60.80 -128.26
C PHE A 224 -61.27 -62.26 -127.75
N ASN A 225 -62.35 -62.97 -128.11
CA ASN A 225 -62.51 -64.40 -127.83
C ASN A 225 -62.84 -65.16 -129.13
N LEU A 226 -62.05 -66.19 -129.43
CA LEU A 226 -62.18 -67.02 -130.64
C LEU A 226 -63.33 -68.05 -130.56
N GLU A 227 -63.97 -68.22 -129.40
CA GLU A 227 -65.13 -69.12 -129.26
C GLU A 227 -66.41 -68.56 -129.92
N ASN A 228 -66.52 -67.24 -130.09
CA ASN A 228 -67.72 -66.66 -130.68
C ASN A 228 -67.74 -66.91 -132.19
N PRO A 229 -68.79 -67.55 -132.75
CA PRO A 229 -68.85 -67.89 -134.18
C PRO A 229 -68.70 -66.67 -135.11
N ASP A 230 -69.21 -65.50 -134.69
CA ASP A 230 -69.11 -64.26 -135.45
C ASP A 230 -67.70 -63.66 -135.42
N THR A 231 -66.99 -63.80 -134.30
CA THR A 231 -65.60 -63.33 -134.17
C THR A 231 -64.64 -64.29 -134.85
N PHE A 232 -64.90 -65.60 -134.77
CA PHE A 232 -64.18 -66.63 -135.50
C PHE A 232 -64.37 -66.51 -137.01
N SER A 233 -65.59 -66.25 -137.50
CA SER A 233 -65.85 -66.06 -138.94
C SER A 233 -65.27 -64.75 -139.49
N ALA A 234 -65.19 -63.70 -138.67
CA ALA A 234 -64.48 -62.46 -139.02
C ALA A 234 -62.95 -62.63 -139.06
N VAL A 235 -62.39 -63.59 -138.29
CA VAL A 235 -60.96 -63.96 -138.30
C VAL A 235 -60.66 -65.04 -139.36
N PHE A 236 -61.63 -65.91 -139.69
CA PHE A 236 -61.58 -67.00 -140.67
C PHE A 236 -62.85 -67.03 -141.56
N PRO A 237 -62.86 -66.35 -142.72
CA PRO A 237 -64.02 -66.36 -143.62
C PRO A 237 -64.23 -67.74 -144.28
N TRP A 238 -65.30 -68.44 -143.91
CA TRP A 238 -65.65 -69.78 -144.41
C TRP A 238 -66.04 -69.84 -145.91
N THR A 239 -66.18 -68.71 -146.59
CA THR A 239 -66.46 -68.60 -148.03
C THR A 239 -65.34 -69.15 -148.94
N GLN A 240 -64.21 -69.59 -148.37
CA GLN A 240 -63.13 -70.25 -149.12
C GLN A 240 -63.03 -71.76 -148.85
N VAL A 241 -63.97 -72.37 -148.10
CA VAL A 241 -63.83 -73.78 -147.65
C VAL A 241 -64.98 -74.72 -148.09
N GLU A 242 -66.20 -74.26 -148.40
CA GLU A 242 -67.28 -75.17 -148.86
C GLU A 242 -68.12 -74.63 -150.04
N GLU A 243 -67.70 -74.94 -151.26
CA GLU A 243 -68.61 -75.32 -152.37
C GLU A 243 -67.81 -75.97 -153.52
N SER A 244 -67.72 -77.30 -153.52
CA SER A 244 -68.05 -78.14 -154.70
C SER A 244 -67.80 -79.61 -154.35
N LYS A 245 -68.90 -80.37 -154.28
CA LYS A 245 -68.90 -81.83 -154.30
C LYS A 245 -68.27 -82.30 -155.63
N ILE A 246 -67.63 -83.47 -155.57
CA ILE A 246 -67.08 -84.32 -156.66
C ILE A 246 -65.54 -84.24 -156.78
N ASP A 247 -64.91 -85.41 -156.63
CA ASP A 247 -63.46 -85.73 -156.57
C ASP A 247 -62.48 -84.81 -157.32
N GLN A 248 -61.54 -84.16 -156.59
CA GLN A 248 -60.13 -83.87 -156.97
C GLN A 248 -59.32 -83.14 -155.86
N PRO A 249 -57.96 -83.23 -155.79
CA PRO A 249 -57.13 -82.70 -154.69
C PRO A 249 -56.55 -81.29 -154.97
N GLY A 250 -56.89 -80.26 -154.16
CA GLY A 250 -56.33 -78.90 -154.34
C GLY A 250 -56.45 -77.85 -153.21
N ALA A 251 -57.04 -78.13 -152.04
CA ALA A 251 -57.48 -77.09 -151.08
C ALA A 251 -56.42 -76.52 -150.08
N ARG A 252 -55.10 -76.61 -150.32
CA ARG A 252 -54.05 -76.33 -149.29
C ARG A 252 -53.42 -74.91 -149.27
N HIS A 253 -53.78 -74.00 -150.18
CA HIS A 253 -53.01 -72.75 -150.36
C HIS A 253 -53.47 -71.52 -149.54
N SER A 254 -54.64 -71.52 -148.89
CA SER A 254 -55.19 -70.32 -148.22
C SER A 254 -54.65 -70.07 -146.80
N SER A 255 -54.26 -71.10 -146.05
CA SER A 255 -53.84 -70.98 -144.64
C SER A 255 -52.44 -70.37 -144.45
N LYS A 256 -51.54 -70.59 -145.41
CA LYS A 256 -50.15 -70.11 -145.35
C LYS A 256 -50.04 -68.58 -145.42
N LEU A 257 -50.92 -67.96 -146.20
CA LEU A 257 -50.93 -66.51 -146.43
C LEU A 257 -51.42 -65.72 -145.20
N LEU A 258 -52.26 -66.34 -144.36
CA LEU A 258 -52.74 -65.76 -143.12
C LEU A 258 -51.66 -65.77 -142.02
N GLN A 259 -50.88 -66.85 -141.93
CA GLN A 259 -49.80 -66.99 -140.97
C GLN A 259 -48.70 -65.94 -141.19
N GLU A 260 -48.33 -65.66 -142.44
CA GLU A 260 -47.34 -64.62 -142.76
C GLU A 260 -47.81 -63.23 -142.34
N LYS A 261 -49.10 -62.90 -142.52
CA LYS A 261 -49.65 -61.61 -142.08
C LYS A 261 -49.63 -61.42 -140.57
N LEU A 262 -49.97 -62.46 -139.80
CA LEU A 262 -49.93 -62.39 -138.34
C LEU A 262 -48.50 -62.27 -137.81
N SER A 263 -47.53 -62.95 -138.44
CA SER A 263 -46.12 -62.84 -138.07
C SER A 263 -45.58 -61.42 -138.29
N HIS A 264 -45.96 -60.78 -139.41
CA HIS A 264 -45.57 -59.41 -139.70
C HIS A 264 -46.08 -58.39 -138.66
N TYR A 265 -47.31 -58.57 -138.16
CA TYR A 265 -47.85 -57.70 -137.12
C TYR A 265 -47.10 -57.82 -135.79
N LEU A 266 -46.60 -59.02 -135.46
CA LEU A 266 -45.85 -59.25 -134.21
C LEU A 266 -44.49 -58.53 -134.25
N ASP A 267 -43.77 -58.62 -135.37
CA ASP A 267 -42.49 -57.92 -135.55
C ASP A 267 -42.62 -56.40 -135.39
N ILE A 268 -43.70 -55.80 -135.92
CA ILE A 268 -43.96 -54.35 -135.79
C ILE A 268 -44.10 -53.96 -134.31
N VAL A 269 -44.76 -54.78 -133.50
CA VAL A 269 -44.97 -54.51 -132.06
C VAL A 269 -43.65 -54.63 -131.28
N GLU A 270 -42.84 -55.66 -131.57
CA GLU A 270 -41.57 -55.88 -130.86
C GLU A 270 -40.57 -54.73 -131.07
N VAL A 271 -40.43 -54.25 -132.32
CA VAL A 271 -39.52 -53.15 -132.64
C VAL A 271 -39.93 -51.85 -131.93
N GLN A 272 -41.24 -51.57 -131.85
CA GLN A 272 -41.76 -50.36 -131.20
C GLN A 272 -41.54 -50.38 -129.67
N ILE A 273 -41.71 -51.53 -129.02
CA ILE A 273 -41.45 -51.68 -127.58
C ILE A 273 -39.96 -51.48 -127.27
N ALA A 274 -39.09 -52.11 -128.05
CA ALA A 274 -37.64 -51.99 -127.86
C ALA A 274 -37.15 -50.52 -127.97
N GLN A 275 -37.69 -49.76 -128.94
CA GLN A 275 -37.35 -48.34 -129.10
C GLN A 275 -37.84 -47.46 -127.94
N GLN A 276 -39.03 -47.72 -127.38
CA GLN A 276 -39.54 -46.94 -126.24
C GLN A 276 -38.71 -47.15 -124.98
N ILE A 277 -38.32 -48.41 -124.69
CA ILE A 277 -37.54 -48.75 -123.50
C ILE A 277 -36.14 -48.12 -123.59
N SER A 278 -35.49 -48.20 -124.76
CA SER A 278 -34.16 -47.61 -124.98
C SER A 278 -34.12 -46.10 -124.72
N ARG A 279 -35.14 -45.35 -125.14
CA ARG A 279 -35.13 -43.88 -125.01
C ARG A 279 -35.32 -43.37 -123.58
N ARG A 280 -35.99 -44.13 -122.72
CA ARG A 280 -36.33 -43.68 -121.35
C ARG A 280 -35.36 -44.13 -120.27
N SER A 281 -34.45 -45.07 -120.56
CA SER A 281 -33.56 -45.65 -119.56
C SER A 281 -32.45 -44.68 -119.09
N GLU A 282 -31.88 -43.85 -119.96
CA GLU A 282 -30.73 -42.99 -119.65
C GLU A 282 -31.05 -41.92 -118.58
N ALA A 283 -32.21 -41.26 -118.68
CA ALA A 283 -32.65 -40.24 -117.72
C ALA A 283 -32.89 -40.81 -116.31
N PHE A 284 -33.34 -42.07 -116.23
CA PHE A 284 -33.57 -42.76 -114.95
C PHE A 284 -32.24 -43.01 -114.21
N PHE A 285 -31.21 -43.49 -114.92
CA PHE A 285 -29.90 -43.75 -114.30
C PHE A 285 -29.20 -42.46 -113.83
N HIS A 286 -29.34 -41.36 -114.57
CA HIS A 286 -28.76 -40.08 -114.15
C HIS A 286 -29.40 -39.51 -112.87
N ALA A 287 -30.73 -39.60 -112.74
CA ALA A 287 -31.44 -39.17 -111.53
C ALA A 287 -31.03 -40.02 -110.31
N MET A 288 -30.90 -41.34 -110.49
CA MET A 288 -30.48 -42.27 -109.45
C MET A 288 -29.06 -41.96 -108.94
N ALA A 289 -28.09 -41.76 -109.85
CA ALA A 289 -26.72 -41.39 -109.46
C ALA A 289 -26.66 -40.07 -108.68
N SER A 290 -27.49 -39.08 -109.03
CA SER A 290 -27.54 -37.80 -108.31
C SER A 290 -28.13 -37.94 -106.90
N HIS A 291 -29.10 -38.84 -106.71
CA HIS A 291 -29.71 -39.12 -105.42
C HIS A 291 -28.71 -39.77 -104.47
N ASP A 292 -27.95 -40.74 -104.95
CA ASP A 292 -26.92 -41.41 -104.16
C ASP A 292 -25.84 -40.43 -103.66
N VAL A 293 -25.37 -39.53 -104.54
CA VAL A 293 -24.39 -38.49 -104.17
C VAL A 293 -24.93 -37.51 -103.13
N LEU A 294 -26.21 -37.12 -103.24
CA LEU A 294 -26.86 -36.26 -102.24
C LEU A 294 -27.02 -36.98 -100.90
N GLN A 295 -27.40 -38.25 -100.91
CA GLN A 295 -27.54 -39.07 -99.72
C GLN A 295 -26.19 -39.24 -99.00
N GLU A 296 -25.10 -39.41 -99.75
CA GLU A 296 -23.75 -39.50 -99.20
C GLU A 296 -23.31 -38.17 -98.55
N LYS A 297 -23.53 -37.03 -99.22
CA LYS A 297 -23.22 -35.70 -98.64
C LYS A 297 -24.07 -35.39 -97.41
N MET A 298 -25.34 -35.79 -97.39
CA MET A 298 -26.23 -35.63 -96.24
C MET A 298 -25.72 -36.45 -95.05
N LYS A 299 -25.32 -37.71 -95.28
CA LYS A 299 -24.70 -38.57 -94.26
C LYS A 299 -23.42 -37.95 -93.71
N ALA A 300 -22.53 -37.45 -94.57
CA ALA A 300 -21.30 -36.80 -94.16
C ALA A 300 -21.54 -35.53 -93.33
N THR A 301 -22.54 -34.72 -93.71
CA THR A 301 -22.89 -33.49 -92.99
C THR A 301 -23.50 -33.81 -91.62
N CYS A 302 -24.40 -34.79 -91.54
CA CYS A 302 -24.95 -35.27 -90.27
C CYS A 302 -23.85 -35.83 -89.35
N ALA A 303 -22.89 -36.58 -89.89
CA ALA A 303 -21.75 -37.07 -89.13
C ALA A 303 -20.88 -35.91 -88.60
N ARG A 304 -20.66 -34.86 -89.39
CA ARG A 304 -19.87 -33.70 -88.97
C ARG A 304 -20.58 -32.86 -87.90
N ILE A 305 -21.90 -32.69 -88.00
CA ILE A 305 -22.71 -32.02 -86.99
C ILE A 305 -22.70 -32.81 -85.67
N LYS A 306 -22.83 -34.14 -85.75
CA LYS A 306 -22.73 -35.01 -84.57
C LYS A 306 -21.37 -34.85 -83.87
N TYR A 307 -20.28 -34.93 -84.64
CA TYR A 307 -18.93 -34.71 -84.13
C TYR A 307 -18.75 -33.33 -83.47
N LEU A 308 -19.29 -32.27 -84.07
CA LEU A 308 -19.21 -30.91 -83.52
C LEU A 308 -19.98 -30.78 -82.21
N ARG A 309 -21.20 -31.37 -82.13
CA ARG A 309 -21.99 -31.40 -80.88
C ARG A 309 -21.27 -32.18 -79.80
N ASP A 310 -20.69 -33.33 -80.12
CA ASP A 310 -19.92 -34.14 -79.16
C ASP A 310 -18.70 -33.36 -78.63
N LYS A 311 -17.97 -32.65 -79.51
CA LYS A 311 -16.88 -31.74 -79.13
C LYS A 311 -17.35 -30.59 -78.24
N MET A 312 -18.48 -29.96 -78.54
CA MET A 312 -19.07 -28.91 -77.71
C MET A 312 -19.46 -29.43 -76.33
N HIS A 313 -20.08 -30.61 -76.25
CA HIS A 313 -20.41 -31.24 -74.97
C HIS A 313 -19.16 -31.61 -74.16
N GLN A 314 -18.10 -32.07 -74.80
CA GLN A 314 -16.82 -32.32 -74.13
C GLN A 314 -16.18 -31.02 -73.61
N MET A 315 -16.24 -29.93 -74.38
CA MET A 315 -15.75 -28.62 -73.93
C MET A 315 -16.56 -28.05 -72.77
N ASP A 316 -17.90 -28.16 -72.78
CA ASP A 316 -18.75 -27.75 -71.65
C ASP A 316 -18.43 -28.57 -70.38
N ALA A 317 -18.26 -29.88 -70.53
CA ALA A 317 -17.94 -30.77 -69.43
C ALA A 317 -16.57 -30.45 -68.79
N MET A 318 -15.53 -30.18 -69.59
CA MET A 318 -14.20 -29.89 -69.05
C MET A 318 -14.03 -28.43 -68.59
N MET A 319 -14.38 -27.45 -69.42
CA MET A 319 -14.04 -26.05 -69.15
C MET A 319 -15.03 -25.37 -68.20
N ALA A 320 -16.34 -25.59 -68.38
CA ALA A 320 -17.35 -24.92 -67.56
C ALA A 320 -17.66 -25.71 -66.28
N ARG A 321 -18.05 -26.99 -66.40
CA ARG A 321 -18.39 -27.81 -65.22
C ARG A 321 -17.17 -28.19 -64.40
N GLY A 322 -16.04 -28.48 -65.05
CA GLY A 322 -14.77 -28.78 -64.38
C GLY A 322 -14.27 -27.64 -63.51
N SER A 323 -14.19 -26.42 -64.06
CA SER A 323 -13.75 -25.23 -63.31
C SER A 323 -14.70 -24.87 -62.17
N LEU A 324 -16.03 -24.94 -62.39
CA LEU A 324 -17.02 -24.73 -61.31
C LEU A 324 -16.89 -25.78 -60.19
N LYS A 325 -16.58 -27.04 -60.53
CA LYS A 325 -16.32 -28.11 -59.54
C LYS A 325 -15.09 -27.80 -58.70
N VAL A 326 -14.01 -27.32 -59.31
CA VAL A 326 -12.79 -26.89 -58.60
C VAL A 326 -13.10 -25.73 -57.63
N VAL A 327 -13.92 -24.76 -58.04
CA VAL A 327 -14.34 -23.67 -57.13
C VAL A 327 -15.21 -24.20 -55.98
N LYS A 328 -16.16 -25.13 -56.22
CA LYS A 328 -16.91 -25.76 -55.09
C LYS A 328 -15.95 -26.47 -54.14
N MET A 329 -15.00 -27.25 -54.66
CA MET A 329 -14.05 -28.01 -53.85
C MET A 329 -13.11 -27.10 -53.05
N THR A 330 -12.69 -25.97 -53.62
CA THR A 330 -11.85 -24.97 -52.92
C THR A 330 -12.62 -24.32 -51.77
N GLN A 331 -13.90 -24.00 -51.99
CA GLN A 331 -14.77 -23.46 -50.95
C GLN A 331 -15.05 -24.50 -49.85
N SER A 332 -15.33 -25.75 -50.22
CA SER A 332 -15.45 -26.86 -49.26
C SER A 332 -14.17 -27.07 -48.46
N ARG A 333 -13.00 -27.06 -49.11
CA ARG A 333 -11.70 -27.15 -48.43
C ARG A 333 -11.50 -26.00 -47.44
N SER A 334 -11.81 -24.77 -47.82
CA SER A 334 -11.74 -23.61 -46.92
C SER A 334 -12.64 -23.79 -45.69
N ASN A 335 -13.87 -24.30 -45.88
CA ASN A 335 -14.78 -24.60 -44.78
C ASN A 335 -14.27 -25.72 -43.88
N TYR A 336 -13.72 -26.80 -44.45
CA TYR A 336 -13.10 -27.89 -43.67
C TYR A 336 -11.87 -27.42 -42.89
N VAL A 337 -11.06 -26.51 -43.44
CA VAL A 337 -9.92 -25.93 -42.71
C VAL A 337 -10.40 -25.09 -41.53
N LYS A 338 -11.43 -24.26 -41.72
CA LYS A 338 -12.04 -23.50 -40.61
C LYS A 338 -12.59 -24.43 -39.53
N LEU A 339 -13.27 -25.50 -39.91
CA LEU A 339 -13.80 -26.49 -38.97
C LEU A 339 -12.66 -27.21 -38.22
N HIS A 340 -11.62 -27.62 -38.93
CA HIS A 340 -10.45 -28.28 -38.34
C HIS A 340 -9.75 -27.38 -37.32
N ASN A 341 -9.56 -26.09 -37.64
CA ASN A 341 -8.97 -25.13 -36.71
C ASN A 341 -9.81 -24.98 -35.43
N LYS A 342 -11.15 -24.90 -35.55
CA LYS A 342 -12.04 -24.87 -34.38
C LYS A 342 -11.96 -26.15 -33.55
N LEU A 343 -11.93 -27.33 -34.18
CA LEU A 343 -11.78 -28.61 -33.48
C LEU A 343 -10.41 -28.72 -32.79
N LYS A 344 -9.33 -28.20 -33.39
CA LYS A 344 -8.00 -28.15 -32.78
C LYS A 344 -7.98 -27.26 -31.53
N LEU A 345 -8.63 -26.11 -31.57
CA LEU A 345 -8.80 -25.24 -30.40
C LEU A 345 -9.58 -25.97 -29.29
N MET A 346 -10.69 -26.65 -29.63
CA MET A 346 -11.45 -27.45 -28.66
C MET A 346 -10.62 -28.58 -28.05
N SER A 347 -9.77 -29.25 -28.84
CA SER A 347 -8.84 -30.27 -28.33
C SER A 347 -7.81 -29.67 -27.37
N THR A 348 -7.31 -28.47 -27.65
CA THR A 348 -6.34 -27.77 -26.79
C THR A 348 -6.99 -27.42 -25.45
N VAL A 349 -8.22 -26.89 -25.48
CA VAL A 349 -9.01 -26.60 -24.28
C VAL A 349 -9.34 -27.84 -23.45
N HIS A 350 -9.57 -28.99 -24.07
CA HIS A 350 -9.75 -30.25 -23.33
C HIS A 350 -8.45 -30.73 -22.67
N GLN A 351 -7.30 -30.48 -23.30
CA GLN A 351 -5.99 -30.86 -22.76
C GLN A 351 -5.56 -29.97 -21.58
N THR A 352 -6.09 -28.76 -21.45
CA THR A 352 -5.65 -27.84 -20.38
C THR A 352 -6.01 -28.32 -18.98
N GLN A 353 -7.14 -29.01 -18.79
CA GLN A 353 -7.55 -29.50 -17.46
C GLN A 353 -6.59 -30.54 -16.86
N PRO A 354 -6.17 -31.62 -17.56
CA PRO A 354 -5.12 -32.54 -17.10
C PRO A 354 -3.76 -31.85 -16.87
N THR A 355 -3.41 -30.89 -17.72
CA THR A 355 -2.15 -30.15 -17.58
C THR A 355 -2.16 -29.30 -16.31
N ILE A 356 -3.26 -28.62 -15.99
CA ILE A 356 -3.40 -27.87 -14.73
C ILE A 356 -3.22 -28.80 -13.53
N GLN A 357 -3.81 -30.00 -13.53
CA GLN A 357 -3.62 -30.96 -12.42
C GLN A 357 -2.16 -31.41 -12.27
N THR A 358 -1.44 -31.57 -13.37
CA THR A 358 -0.02 -31.94 -13.34
C THR A 358 0.84 -30.80 -12.78
N LEU A 359 0.56 -29.56 -13.20
CA LEU A 359 1.23 -28.36 -12.69
C LEU A 359 0.97 -28.15 -11.18
N LEU A 360 -0.22 -28.49 -10.71
CA LEU A 360 -0.54 -28.44 -9.27
C LEU A 360 0.19 -29.51 -8.46
N SER A 361 0.46 -30.68 -9.05
CA SER A 361 1.25 -31.72 -8.38
C SER A 361 2.74 -31.40 -8.28
N THR A 362 3.21 -30.47 -9.13
CA THR A 362 4.61 -30.00 -9.17
C THR A 362 4.80 -28.64 -8.48
N ASN A 363 3.75 -28.10 -7.84
CA ASN A 363 3.71 -26.78 -7.19
C ASN A 363 4.04 -25.60 -8.12
N GLU A 364 3.87 -25.76 -9.43
CA GLU A 364 4.05 -24.69 -10.42
C GLU A 364 2.75 -23.87 -10.59
N PHE A 365 2.41 -23.09 -9.57
CA PHE A 365 1.16 -22.32 -9.55
C PHE A 365 1.10 -21.21 -10.62
N MET A 366 2.25 -20.61 -10.96
CA MET A 366 2.32 -19.55 -11.97
C MET A 366 1.89 -20.09 -13.34
N GLY A 367 2.47 -21.20 -13.79
CA GLY A 367 2.14 -21.84 -15.06
C GLY A 367 0.68 -22.32 -15.11
N ALA A 368 0.13 -22.79 -13.99
CA ALA A 368 -1.28 -23.17 -13.91
C ALA A 368 -2.21 -21.96 -14.08
N LEU A 369 -1.89 -20.81 -13.46
CA LEU A 369 -2.67 -19.58 -13.58
C LEU A 369 -2.57 -18.94 -14.98
N ASP A 370 -1.39 -19.00 -15.60
CA ASP A 370 -1.20 -18.62 -17.02
C ASP A 370 -2.11 -19.43 -17.92
N LEU A 371 -2.05 -20.75 -17.81
CA LEU A 371 -2.83 -21.65 -18.63
C LEU A 371 -4.34 -21.44 -18.45
N ILE A 372 -4.80 -21.15 -17.23
CA ILE A 372 -6.20 -20.81 -16.96
C ILE A 372 -6.58 -19.50 -17.66
N SER A 373 -5.75 -18.45 -17.54
CA SER A 373 -6.00 -17.15 -18.17
C SER A 373 -6.05 -17.25 -19.69
N THR A 374 -5.09 -17.92 -20.31
CA THR A 374 -5.06 -18.13 -21.77
C THR A 374 -6.25 -18.97 -22.22
N THR A 375 -6.65 -19.99 -21.45
CA THR A 375 -7.83 -20.81 -21.77
C THR A 375 -9.13 -19.99 -21.68
N GLN A 376 -9.26 -19.12 -20.67
CA GLN A 376 -10.40 -18.21 -20.54
C GLN A 376 -10.46 -17.20 -21.70
N GLU A 377 -9.31 -16.67 -22.12
CA GLU A 377 -9.24 -15.76 -23.27
C GLU A 377 -9.65 -16.47 -24.57
N VAL A 378 -9.09 -17.66 -24.85
CA VAL A 378 -9.44 -18.48 -26.02
C VAL A 378 -10.92 -18.84 -26.04
N LEU A 379 -11.51 -19.15 -24.87
CA LEU A 379 -12.95 -19.40 -24.73
C LEU A 379 -13.79 -18.15 -25.08
N SER A 380 -13.33 -16.97 -24.66
CA SER A 380 -14.06 -15.71 -24.86
C SER A 380 -13.99 -15.15 -26.30
N GLN A 381 -12.86 -15.34 -26.99
CA GLN A 381 -12.62 -14.78 -28.33
C GLN A 381 -13.00 -15.75 -29.46
N GLU A 382 -12.50 -16.98 -29.43
CA GLU A 382 -12.57 -17.91 -30.59
C GLU A 382 -13.72 -18.93 -30.50
N LEU A 383 -14.17 -19.25 -29.28
CA LEU A 383 -15.20 -20.27 -28.99
C LEU A 383 -16.52 -19.68 -28.45
N ALA A 384 -16.72 -18.37 -28.59
CA ALA A 384 -17.96 -17.70 -28.22
C ALA A 384 -19.16 -18.33 -28.95
N GLY A 385 -20.16 -18.79 -28.19
CA GLY A 385 -21.39 -19.41 -28.70
C GLY A 385 -21.40 -20.95 -28.75
N VAL A 386 -20.30 -21.65 -28.41
CA VAL A 386 -20.29 -23.12 -28.32
C VAL A 386 -20.96 -23.57 -27.03
N HIS A 387 -22.19 -24.08 -27.12
CA HIS A 387 -23.01 -24.40 -25.95
C HIS A 387 -22.42 -25.49 -25.04
N CYS A 388 -21.63 -26.42 -25.60
CA CYS A 388 -20.99 -27.52 -24.87
C CYS A 388 -19.92 -27.06 -23.87
N LEU A 389 -19.35 -25.86 -24.04
CA LEU A 389 -18.26 -25.32 -23.21
C LEU A 389 -18.74 -24.25 -22.21
N ARG A 390 -20.06 -24.05 -22.08
CA ARG A 390 -20.65 -23.01 -21.21
C ARG A 390 -20.22 -23.12 -19.74
N HIS A 391 -20.03 -24.34 -19.24
CA HIS A 391 -19.66 -24.60 -17.85
C HIS A 391 -18.14 -24.62 -17.60
N LEU A 392 -17.33 -24.61 -18.65
CA LEU A 392 -15.88 -24.69 -18.49
C LEU A 392 -15.30 -23.40 -17.92
N SER A 393 -15.86 -22.24 -18.29
CA SER A 393 -15.45 -20.95 -17.72
C SER A 393 -15.71 -20.88 -16.21
N SER A 394 -16.85 -21.41 -15.73
CA SER A 394 -17.14 -21.52 -14.30
C SER A 394 -16.23 -22.52 -13.60
N GLN A 395 -15.94 -23.68 -14.23
CA GLN A 395 -14.99 -24.66 -13.69
C GLN A 395 -13.58 -24.10 -13.58
N LEU A 396 -13.08 -23.38 -14.59
CA LEU A 396 -11.78 -22.71 -14.55
C LEU A 396 -11.74 -21.62 -13.46
N ALA A 397 -12.86 -20.93 -13.21
CA ALA A 397 -12.96 -19.98 -12.10
C ALA A 397 -12.95 -20.67 -10.72
N GLU A 398 -13.57 -21.85 -10.59
CA GLU A 398 -13.47 -22.68 -9.37
C GLU A 398 -12.07 -23.23 -9.17
N MET A 399 -11.41 -23.73 -10.22
CA MET A 399 -10.00 -24.16 -10.16
C MET A 399 -9.09 -23.02 -9.74
N LYS A 400 -9.31 -21.80 -10.25
CA LYS A 400 -8.59 -20.60 -9.80
C LYS A 400 -8.77 -20.33 -8.30
N LYS A 401 -10.00 -20.47 -7.77
CA LYS A 401 -10.26 -20.33 -6.32
C LYS A 401 -9.61 -21.42 -5.48
N LEU A 402 -9.55 -22.66 -5.97
CA LEU A 402 -8.85 -23.74 -5.28
C LEU A 402 -7.34 -23.48 -5.23
N ILE A 403 -6.75 -23.04 -6.35
CA ILE A 403 -5.34 -22.64 -6.41
C ILE A 403 -5.04 -21.52 -5.40
N GLU A 404 -5.95 -20.56 -5.26
CA GLU A 404 -5.83 -19.48 -4.28
C GLU A 404 -5.78 -19.98 -2.82
N ILE A 405 -6.61 -20.97 -2.46
CA ILE A 405 -6.57 -21.58 -1.13
C ILE A 405 -5.26 -22.36 -0.94
N MET A 406 -4.85 -23.14 -1.94
CA MET A 406 -3.63 -23.95 -1.89
C MET A 406 -2.36 -23.09 -1.75
N ILE A 407 -2.25 -22.00 -2.51
CA ILE A 407 -1.11 -21.07 -2.42
C ILE A 407 -1.03 -20.44 -1.02
N ASN A 408 -2.16 -20.03 -0.45
CA ASN A 408 -2.19 -19.44 0.90
C ASN A 408 -1.80 -20.47 1.98
N GLU A 409 -2.27 -21.71 1.89
CA GLU A 409 -1.88 -22.78 2.82
C GLU A 409 -0.38 -23.13 2.70
N GLU A 410 0.14 -23.20 1.47
CA GLU A 410 1.55 -23.48 1.25
C GLU A 410 2.45 -22.32 1.68
N PHE A 411 2.02 -21.07 1.45
CA PHE A 411 2.67 -19.87 1.96
C PHE A 411 2.76 -19.90 3.49
N LEU A 412 1.64 -20.14 4.19
CA LEU A 412 1.62 -20.23 5.64
C LEU A 412 2.53 -21.35 6.15
N LYS A 413 2.49 -22.53 5.51
CA LYS A 413 3.37 -23.65 5.88
C LYS A 413 4.85 -23.30 5.75
N LEU A 414 5.23 -22.60 4.67
CA LEU A 414 6.61 -22.16 4.45
C LEU A 414 7.02 -21.10 5.48
N VAL A 415 6.16 -20.12 5.76
CA VAL A 415 6.38 -19.07 6.76
C VAL A 415 6.54 -19.67 8.17
N THR A 416 5.65 -20.57 8.57
CA THR A 416 5.73 -21.25 9.88
C THR A 416 7.00 -22.11 9.98
N SER A 417 7.42 -22.77 8.89
CA SER A 417 8.67 -23.54 8.85
C SER A 417 9.92 -22.65 9.01
N GLU A 418 9.96 -21.51 8.32
CA GLU A 418 11.07 -20.55 8.40
C GLU A 418 11.16 -19.86 9.77
N LEU A 419 10.01 -19.49 10.35
CA LEU A 419 9.96 -18.86 11.66
C LEU A 419 10.29 -19.81 12.82
N ASN A 420 9.91 -21.09 12.71
CA ASN A 420 10.18 -22.10 13.74
C ASN A 420 11.54 -22.81 13.58
N ARG A 421 12.36 -22.42 12.60
CA ARG A 421 13.72 -22.93 12.44
C ARG A 421 14.55 -22.64 13.71
N PRO A 422 15.35 -23.60 14.20
CA PRO A 422 16.20 -23.38 15.37
C PRO A 422 17.06 -22.12 15.22
N ILE A 423 17.23 -21.43 16.34
CA ILE A 423 17.75 -20.05 16.41
C ILE A 423 19.26 -19.99 16.10
N THR A 424 19.92 -21.15 16.01
CA THR A 424 21.34 -21.34 15.71
C THR A 424 21.72 -21.21 14.24
N ASP A 425 20.74 -21.27 13.33
CA ASP A 425 21.01 -21.28 11.89
C ASP A 425 21.10 -19.86 11.29
N LEU A 426 22.17 -19.64 10.52
CA LEU A 426 22.51 -18.38 9.83
C LEU A 426 21.40 -17.87 8.88
N VAL A 427 21.44 -16.54 8.67
CA VAL A 427 20.44 -15.60 8.11
C VAL A 427 19.84 -15.98 6.73
N THR A 428 20.39 -16.96 6.01
CA THR A 428 19.92 -17.34 4.68
C THR A 428 18.63 -18.16 4.74
N LEU A 429 17.60 -17.71 4.02
CA LEU A 429 16.35 -18.46 3.79
C LEU A 429 16.67 -19.76 3.05
N VAL A 430 16.03 -20.86 3.44
CA VAL A 430 16.40 -22.19 2.94
C VAL A 430 15.87 -22.43 1.54
N ASP A 431 14.64 -21.95 1.24
CA ASP A 431 13.96 -22.17 -0.03
C ASP A 431 13.56 -20.84 -0.71
N GLU A 432 14.53 -20.00 -1.07
CA GLU A 432 14.29 -18.72 -1.78
C GLU A 432 13.50 -18.92 -3.08
N GLU A 433 13.80 -19.95 -3.87
CA GLU A 433 13.13 -20.24 -5.14
C GLU A 433 11.63 -20.53 -4.96
N LYS A 434 11.29 -21.31 -3.95
CA LYS A 434 9.92 -21.70 -3.64
C LYS A 434 9.11 -20.52 -3.10
N LEU A 435 9.72 -19.70 -2.24
CA LEU A 435 9.11 -18.48 -1.74
C LEU A 435 8.83 -17.49 -2.88
N VAL A 436 9.79 -17.29 -3.78
CA VAL A 436 9.64 -16.41 -4.95
C VAL A 436 8.49 -16.89 -5.85
N ALA A 437 8.41 -18.19 -6.14
CA ALA A 437 7.33 -18.77 -6.94
C ALA A 437 5.94 -18.55 -6.31
N ILE A 438 5.82 -18.74 -4.99
CA ILE A 438 4.60 -18.51 -4.22
C ILE A 438 4.22 -17.02 -4.21
N LEU A 439 5.19 -16.13 -3.97
CA LEU A 439 4.98 -14.68 -3.97
C LEU A 439 4.48 -14.20 -5.34
N PHE A 440 5.08 -14.64 -6.45
CA PHE A 440 4.57 -14.32 -7.78
C PHE A 440 3.15 -14.87 -8.01
N GLY A 441 2.84 -16.07 -7.50
CA GLY A 441 1.49 -16.63 -7.53
C GLY A 441 0.45 -15.76 -6.79
N ILE A 442 0.78 -15.29 -5.59
CA ILE A 442 -0.05 -14.39 -4.77
C ILE A 442 -0.25 -13.04 -5.46
N LEU A 443 0.83 -12.46 -6.00
CA LEU A 443 0.82 -11.18 -6.70
C LEU A 443 -0.07 -11.22 -7.94
N ARG A 444 -0.05 -12.34 -8.68
CA ARG A 444 -0.91 -12.56 -9.85
C ARG A 444 -2.39 -12.68 -9.50
N LEU A 445 -2.70 -13.24 -8.33
CA LEU A 445 -4.06 -13.29 -7.79
C LEU A 445 -4.54 -11.94 -7.25
N LYS A 446 -3.66 -10.92 -7.19
CA LYS A 446 -3.91 -9.57 -6.65
C LYS A 446 -4.39 -9.54 -5.20
N LYS A 447 -4.02 -10.57 -4.42
CA LYS A 447 -4.25 -10.58 -2.97
C LYS A 447 -3.08 -9.92 -2.28
N LEU A 448 -3.26 -8.68 -1.82
CA LEU A 448 -2.22 -7.92 -1.14
C LEU A 448 -2.19 -8.16 0.39
N ASP A 449 -3.18 -8.89 0.93
CA ASP A 449 -3.34 -9.12 2.36
C ASP A 449 -2.36 -10.14 2.97
N PHE A 450 -1.54 -10.82 2.15
CA PHE A 450 -0.61 -11.85 2.61
C PHE A 450 0.42 -11.33 3.64
N LEU A 451 0.69 -10.01 3.65
CA LEU A 451 1.55 -9.38 4.65
C LEU A 451 0.92 -9.39 6.06
N ASN A 452 -0.41 -9.32 6.16
CA ASN A 452 -1.12 -9.42 7.44
C ASN A 452 -1.06 -10.86 7.97
N ASP A 453 -1.21 -11.85 7.10
CA ASP A 453 -1.06 -13.27 7.46
C ASP A 453 0.36 -13.56 7.98
N TYR A 454 1.38 -13.01 7.29
CA TYR A 454 2.77 -13.09 7.75
C TYR A 454 2.99 -12.39 9.10
N GLN A 455 2.39 -11.22 9.29
CA GLN A 455 2.46 -10.47 10.55
C GLN A 455 1.89 -11.28 11.72
N GLU A 456 0.69 -11.85 11.56
CA GLU A 456 0.05 -12.65 12.60
C GLU A 456 0.87 -13.89 12.96
N GLU A 457 1.41 -14.58 11.96
CA GLU A 457 2.21 -15.78 12.18
C GLU A 457 3.54 -15.44 12.87
N THR A 458 4.17 -14.32 12.49
CA THR A 458 5.35 -13.80 13.20
C THR A 458 5.03 -13.46 14.65
N PHE A 459 3.89 -12.83 14.92
CA PHE A 459 3.44 -12.56 16.29
C PHE A 459 3.20 -13.84 17.13
N ARG A 460 2.67 -14.90 16.51
CA ARG A 460 2.49 -16.20 17.16
C ARG A 460 3.85 -16.86 17.44
N SER A 461 4.77 -16.85 16.48
CA SER A 461 6.12 -17.37 16.64
C SER A 461 6.90 -16.64 17.74
N MET A 462 6.92 -15.30 17.73
CA MET A 462 7.55 -14.51 18.80
C MET A 462 7.00 -14.87 20.19
N LYS A 463 5.67 -15.03 20.33
CA LYS A 463 5.06 -15.42 21.60
C LYS A 463 5.46 -16.84 22.02
N ALA A 464 5.54 -17.77 21.07
CA ALA A 464 5.96 -19.15 21.32
C ALA A 464 7.43 -19.20 21.76
N VAL A 465 8.31 -18.44 21.10
CA VAL A 465 9.73 -18.36 21.44
C VAL A 465 9.95 -17.80 22.85
N VAL A 466 9.29 -16.69 23.24
CA VAL A 466 9.39 -16.19 24.64
C VAL A 466 8.94 -17.26 25.64
N LYS A 467 7.82 -17.94 25.35
CA LYS A 467 7.31 -18.96 26.26
C LYS A 467 8.30 -20.11 26.39
N GLN A 468 8.87 -20.57 25.28
CA GLN A 468 9.82 -21.67 25.23
C GLN A 468 11.13 -21.32 25.96
N THR A 469 11.69 -20.13 25.72
CA THR A 469 12.92 -19.68 26.40
C THR A 469 12.73 -19.55 27.90
N VAL A 470 11.55 -19.09 28.35
CA VAL A 470 11.23 -19.02 29.78
C VAL A 470 11.13 -20.43 30.38
N ILE A 471 10.52 -21.38 29.68
CA ILE A 471 10.47 -22.78 30.12
C ILE A 471 11.88 -23.38 30.21
N GLU A 472 12.72 -23.17 29.20
CA GLU A 472 14.10 -23.69 29.17
C GLU A 472 14.95 -23.12 30.33
N ALA A 473 14.83 -21.82 30.61
CA ALA A 473 15.54 -21.22 31.74
C ALA A 473 15.02 -21.68 33.11
N ILE A 474 13.70 -21.92 33.24
CA ILE A 474 13.13 -22.49 34.46
C ILE A 474 13.60 -23.94 34.66
N CYS A 475 13.62 -24.74 33.59
CA CYS A 475 14.14 -26.11 33.64
C CYS A 475 15.63 -26.15 33.99
N ALA A 476 16.43 -25.23 33.46
CA ALA A 476 17.86 -25.10 33.78
C ALA A 476 18.11 -24.65 35.23
N ALA A 477 17.13 -24.03 35.88
CA ALA A 477 17.29 -23.50 37.23
C ALA A 477 17.25 -24.57 38.34
N GLU A 478 16.86 -25.83 38.07
CA GLU A 478 16.75 -27.03 38.95
C GLU A 478 16.05 -26.86 40.33
N THR A 479 15.92 -25.66 40.88
CA THR A 479 15.48 -25.37 42.25
C THR A 479 14.01 -24.98 42.37
N ILE A 480 13.23 -25.03 41.29
CA ILE A 480 11.86 -24.53 41.23
C ILE A 480 10.91 -25.69 40.89
N GLU A 481 10.50 -26.44 41.89
CA GLU A 481 9.39 -27.41 41.79
C GLU A 481 8.11 -26.76 42.35
N SER A 482 7.26 -26.24 41.47
CA SER A 482 6.01 -25.59 41.86
C SER A 482 4.98 -25.71 40.74
N ASP A 483 3.77 -26.21 41.05
CA ASP A 483 2.62 -26.25 40.12
C ASP A 483 2.00 -24.86 39.82
N SER A 484 2.72 -23.78 40.12
CA SER A 484 2.26 -22.40 39.92
C SER A 484 2.38 -21.94 38.45
N SER A 485 1.84 -20.76 38.15
CA SER A 485 1.88 -20.23 36.78
C SER A 485 3.33 -19.97 36.34
N LEU A 486 3.61 -20.04 35.02
CA LEU A 486 4.94 -19.73 34.46
C LEU A 486 5.48 -18.36 34.94
N ALA A 487 4.59 -17.40 35.14
CA ALA A 487 4.92 -16.07 35.64
C ALA A 487 5.28 -16.04 37.12
N ASP A 488 4.83 -17.00 37.93
CA ASP A 488 5.20 -17.16 39.34
C ASP A 488 6.51 -17.96 39.46
N GLN A 489 6.71 -18.99 38.64
CA GLN A 489 7.97 -19.72 38.54
C GLN A 489 9.13 -18.81 38.10
N MET A 490 8.90 -17.92 37.12
CA MET A 490 9.91 -16.94 36.69
C MET A 490 10.34 -15.96 37.80
N ARG A 491 9.45 -15.66 38.77
CA ARG A 491 9.78 -14.79 39.91
C ARG A 491 10.78 -15.42 40.88
N LEU A 492 10.90 -16.74 40.89
CA LEU A 492 11.80 -17.47 41.78
C LEU A 492 13.24 -17.49 41.25
N LEU A 493 13.49 -16.99 40.03
CA LEU A 493 14.83 -16.89 39.46
C LEU A 493 15.68 -15.86 40.20
N ASN A 494 16.95 -16.20 40.43
CA ASN A 494 17.94 -15.27 40.95
C ASN A 494 18.28 -14.20 39.90
N TYR A 495 18.85 -13.08 40.34
CA TYR A 495 19.21 -11.97 39.45
C TYR A 495 20.11 -12.40 38.28
N SER A 496 21.14 -13.22 38.53
CA SER A 496 22.06 -13.71 37.48
C SER A 496 21.34 -14.52 36.42
N GLN A 497 20.53 -15.49 36.83
CA GLN A 497 19.74 -16.35 35.94
C GLN A 497 18.70 -15.54 35.16
N TRP A 498 18.11 -14.53 35.80
CA TRP A 498 17.12 -13.66 35.14
C TRP A 498 17.75 -12.75 34.08
N ILE A 499 18.94 -12.20 34.32
CA ILE A 499 19.66 -11.43 33.30
C ILE A 499 20.07 -12.29 32.11
N GLU A 500 20.55 -13.52 32.34
CA GLU A 500 20.91 -14.46 31.27
C GLU A 500 19.67 -14.86 30.44
N LEU A 501 18.52 -15.07 31.10
CA LEU A 501 17.23 -15.27 30.43
C LEU A 501 16.85 -14.05 29.59
N MET A 502 16.98 -12.83 30.12
CA MET A 502 16.66 -11.61 29.39
C MET A 502 17.58 -11.41 28.17
N GLU A 503 18.88 -11.68 28.29
CA GLU A 503 19.82 -11.62 27.17
C GLU A 503 19.47 -12.65 26.10
N THR A 504 19.12 -13.88 26.50
CA THR A 504 18.68 -14.93 25.58
C THR A 504 17.38 -14.55 24.87
N ILE A 505 16.39 -13.99 25.58
CA ILE A 505 15.14 -13.50 24.98
C ILE A 505 15.43 -12.39 23.96
N PHE A 506 16.29 -11.43 24.30
CA PHE A 506 16.65 -10.32 23.40
C PHE A 506 17.35 -10.82 22.14
N ASN A 507 18.33 -11.72 22.27
CA ASN A 507 19.01 -12.32 21.12
C ASN A 507 18.03 -13.09 20.22
N ASN A 508 17.13 -13.87 20.81
CA ASN A 508 16.15 -14.65 20.06
C ASN A 508 15.15 -13.75 19.33
N MET A 509 14.72 -12.64 19.95
CA MET A 509 13.88 -11.63 19.30
C MET A 509 14.60 -10.94 18.14
N LEU A 510 15.88 -10.60 18.31
CA LEU A 510 16.69 -9.98 17.25
C LEU A 510 16.84 -10.91 16.05
N ILE A 511 17.05 -12.21 16.26
CA ILE A 511 17.16 -13.19 15.16
C ILE A 511 15.85 -13.29 14.38
N ILE A 512 14.70 -13.30 15.05
CA ILE A 512 13.39 -13.29 14.36
C ILE A 512 13.20 -11.99 13.58
N LEU A 513 13.57 -10.84 14.13
CA LEU A 513 13.51 -9.55 13.43
C LEU A 513 14.45 -9.50 12.22
N GLN A 514 15.65 -10.10 12.31
CA GLN A 514 16.58 -10.24 11.19
C GLN A 514 16.00 -11.12 10.08
N ARG A 515 15.38 -12.25 10.43
CA ARG A 515 14.67 -13.12 9.46
C ARG A 515 13.51 -12.39 8.79
N ALA A 516 12.72 -11.64 9.55
CA ALA A 516 11.64 -10.82 9.01
C ALA A 516 12.14 -9.70 8.09
N LYS A 517 13.31 -9.11 8.40
CA LYS A 517 13.97 -8.13 7.53
C LYS A 517 14.44 -8.77 6.22
N ALA A 518 15.05 -9.96 6.27
CA ALA A 518 15.45 -10.70 5.08
C ALA A 518 14.23 -11.05 4.19
N PHE A 519 13.15 -11.56 4.80
CA PHE A 519 11.88 -11.81 4.11
C PHE A 519 11.32 -10.53 3.46
N SER A 520 11.27 -9.42 4.20
CA SER A 520 10.79 -8.14 3.66
C SER A 520 11.64 -7.61 2.50
N GLY A 521 12.96 -7.89 2.51
CA GLY A 521 13.87 -7.57 1.41
C GLY A 521 13.57 -8.37 0.15
N ILE A 522 13.34 -9.68 0.28
CA ILE A 522 12.96 -10.54 -0.85
C ILE A 522 11.59 -10.16 -1.40
N VAL A 523 10.60 -9.90 -0.54
CA VAL A 523 9.29 -9.46 -1.00
C VAL A 523 9.40 -8.11 -1.72
N SER A 524 10.22 -7.18 -1.22
CA SER A 524 10.51 -5.91 -1.91
C SER A 524 11.11 -6.14 -3.30
N ASP A 525 12.09 -7.03 -3.42
CA ASP A 525 12.73 -7.34 -4.70
C ASP A 525 11.76 -8.02 -5.68
N VAL A 526 10.96 -8.98 -5.22
CA VAL A 526 9.94 -9.69 -6.03
C VAL A 526 8.82 -8.74 -6.48
N VAL A 527 8.33 -7.87 -5.60
CA VAL A 527 7.30 -6.86 -5.92
C VAL A 527 7.86 -5.83 -6.90
N GLY A 528 9.14 -5.46 -6.76
CA GLY A 528 9.84 -4.61 -7.71
C GLY A 528 9.93 -5.24 -9.11
N ILE A 529 10.23 -6.55 -9.17
CA ILE A 529 10.34 -7.30 -10.44
C ILE A 529 8.95 -7.39 -11.08
N ALA A 530 7.92 -7.73 -10.30
CA ALA A 530 6.53 -7.80 -10.76
C ALA A 530 5.96 -6.45 -11.25
N ALA A 531 6.52 -5.32 -10.78
CA ALA A 531 6.16 -3.97 -11.22
C ALA A 531 7.07 -3.40 -12.33
N GLY A 532 8.08 -4.15 -12.78
CA GLY A 532 9.03 -3.74 -13.81
C GLY A 532 10.01 -2.64 -13.38
N LYS A 533 10.25 -2.46 -12.08
CA LYS A 533 11.13 -1.41 -11.51
C LYS A 533 12.53 -1.90 -11.13
N THR A 534 12.68 -3.19 -10.81
CA THR A 534 13.96 -3.81 -10.50
C THR A 534 14.38 -4.76 -11.62
N LYS A 535 15.69 -4.82 -11.91
CA LYS A 535 16.23 -5.74 -12.93
C LYS A 535 16.06 -7.20 -12.50
N VAL A 536 15.84 -8.10 -13.46
CA VAL A 536 15.92 -9.55 -13.27
C VAL A 536 17.37 -9.93 -12.90
N PRO A 537 17.63 -10.75 -11.87
CA PRO A 537 19.00 -11.15 -11.51
C PRO A 537 19.62 -11.94 -12.67
N THR A 538 20.65 -11.38 -13.30
CA THR A 538 21.47 -12.09 -14.30
C THR A 538 22.64 -12.77 -13.61
N PRO A 539 22.99 -14.02 -13.97
CA PRO A 539 24.09 -14.73 -13.34
C PRO A 539 25.40 -14.00 -13.55
N ILE A 540 26.19 -13.94 -12.47
CA ILE A 540 27.52 -13.35 -12.38
C ILE A 540 28.41 -13.96 -13.46
N ASN A 541 28.55 -13.28 -14.61
CA ASN A 541 29.71 -13.28 -15.53
C ASN A 541 29.37 -12.59 -16.86
N SER A 542 29.28 -11.25 -16.87
CA SER A 542 29.68 -10.47 -18.05
C SER A 542 29.91 -9.00 -17.67
N PRO A 543 31.13 -8.45 -17.86
CA PRO A 543 31.40 -7.04 -17.67
C PRO A 543 31.08 -6.33 -18.98
N THR A 544 29.82 -5.93 -19.19
CA THR A 544 29.48 -4.98 -20.25
C THR A 544 28.78 -3.78 -19.63
N GLN A 545 29.56 -2.68 -19.57
CA GLN A 545 29.07 -1.34 -19.31
C GLN A 545 28.10 -0.94 -20.43
N ASP A 546 26.80 -0.95 -20.16
CA ASP A 546 25.83 -0.19 -20.95
C ASP A 546 25.11 0.83 -20.07
N MET A 547 25.50 2.08 -20.30
CA MET A 547 24.93 3.30 -19.75
C MET A 547 23.61 3.62 -20.46
N ALA A 548 22.47 3.12 -19.97
CA ALA A 548 21.14 3.72 -20.16
C ALA A 548 20.02 2.85 -19.53
N ASN A 549 19.79 2.95 -18.21
CA ASN A 549 18.44 2.81 -17.62
C ASN A 549 18.44 3.12 -16.11
N PRO A 550 17.45 3.86 -15.56
CA PRO A 550 17.34 4.18 -14.14
C PRO A 550 16.52 3.12 -13.38
N LEU A 551 16.90 1.84 -13.45
CA LEU A 551 16.23 0.74 -12.74
C LEU A 551 17.16 0.22 -11.61
N GLU A 552 16.62 0.03 -10.40
CA GLU A 552 17.39 -0.43 -9.23
C GLU A 552 17.74 -1.93 -9.38
N GLU A 553 18.97 -2.32 -9.01
CA GLU A 553 19.40 -3.72 -8.97
C GLU A 553 18.86 -4.41 -7.70
N PRO A 554 18.38 -5.66 -7.78
CA PRO A 554 17.91 -6.43 -6.62
C PRO A 554 19.08 -6.70 -5.67
N LYS A 555 18.91 -6.40 -4.37
CA LYS A 555 20.00 -6.47 -3.37
C LYS A 555 19.91 -7.72 -2.50
N HIS A 556 18.77 -8.40 -2.49
CA HIS A 556 18.45 -9.47 -1.55
C HIS A 556 17.98 -10.76 -2.24
N LEU A 557 17.82 -10.76 -3.57
CA LEU A 557 17.45 -11.94 -4.37
C LEU A 557 18.68 -12.57 -5.06
N ASN A 558 18.97 -13.85 -4.78
CA ASN A 558 20.07 -14.57 -5.44
C ASN A 558 19.61 -15.47 -6.61
N VAL A 559 18.30 -15.60 -6.82
CA VAL A 559 17.69 -16.52 -7.77
C VAL A 559 17.41 -15.83 -9.11
N SER A 560 17.84 -16.43 -10.22
CA SER A 560 17.51 -15.94 -11.56
C SER A 560 16.02 -16.18 -11.89
N VAL A 561 15.27 -15.11 -12.09
CA VAL A 561 13.87 -15.16 -12.59
C VAL A 561 13.89 -15.11 -14.12
N SER A 562 12.89 -15.68 -14.81
CA SER A 562 12.76 -15.59 -16.27
C SER A 562 12.64 -14.13 -16.76
N GLU A 563 13.21 -13.78 -17.92
CA GLU A 563 13.10 -12.44 -18.53
C GLU A 563 11.68 -12.07 -18.99
N ASP A 564 10.78 -13.06 -19.14
CA ASP A 564 9.42 -12.90 -19.68
C ASP A 564 8.33 -12.74 -18.60
N VAL A 565 8.58 -11.94 -17.54
CA VAL A 565 7.55 -11.63 -16.53
C VAL A 565 6.77 -10.38 -16.94
N ASP A 566 5.55 -10.57 -17.45
CA ASP A 566 4.60 -9.48 -17.71
C ASP A 566 4.34 -8.66 -16.43
N VAL A 567 4.14 -7.35 -16.56
CA VAL A 567 3.81 -6.45 -15.43
C VAL A 567 2.54 -6.93 -14.74
N MET A 568 2.67 -7.50 -13.53
CA MET A 568 1.56 -8.12 -12.80
C MET A 568 0.82 -7.14 -11.89
N ILE A 569 1.46 -6.02 -11.49
CA ILE A 569 0.96 -5.09 -10.46
C ILE A 569 0.91 -3.66 -11.00
N THR A 570 -0.11 -2.88 -10.59
CA THR A 570 -0.20 -1.45 -10.90
C THR A 570 0.80 -0.61 -10.09
N MET A 571 1.19 0.55 -10.61
CA MET A 571 2.13 1.45 -9.90
C MET A 571 1.61 1.91 -8.52
N GLU A 572 0.29 2.01 -8.35
CA GLU A 572 -0.35 2.35 -7.08
C GLU A 572 -0.29 1.20 -6.08
N ASP A 573 -0.58 -0.03 -6.53
CA ASP A 573 -0.56 -1.22 -5.66
C ASP A 573 0.87 -1.57 -5.23
N HIS A 574 1.88 -1.35 -6.09
CA HIS A 574 3.28 -1.39 -5.69
C HIS A 574 3.58 -0.38 -4.56
N GLY A 575 3.07 0.85 -4.65
CA GLY A 575 3.23 1.86 -3.61
C GLY A 575 2.61 1.46 -2.27
N LYS A 576 1.42 0.84 -2.31
CA LYS A 576 0.74 0.31 -1.12
C LYS A 576 1.54 -0.81 -0.46
N VAL A 577 1.91 -1.85 -1.23
CA VAL A 577 2.67 -3.00 -0.71
C VAL A 577 4.02 -2.56 -0.11
N MET A 578 4.72 -1.61 -0.75
CA MET A 578 5.97 -1.08 -0.21
C MET A 578 5.79 -0.26 1.07
N SER A 579 4.67 0.46 1.20
CA SER A 579 4.30 1.12 2.46
C SER A 579 3.98 0.08 3.54
N ASP A 580 3.20 -0.94 3.20
CA ASP A 580 2.75 -1.98 4.13
C ASP A 580 3.93 -2.85 4.61
N LEU A 581 4.91 -3.12 3.74
CA LEU A 581 6.18 -3.78 4.11
C LEU A 581 7.00 -2.96 5.13
N ARG A 582 7.07 -1.64 4.96
CA ARG A 582 7.74 -0.77 5.95
C ARG A 582 6.98 -0.74 7.27
N GLN A 583 5.65 -0.65 7.20
CA GLN A 583 4.80 -0.70 8.40
C GLN A 583 4.91 -2.04 9.13
N LEU A 584 4.99 -3.16 8.39
CA LEU A 584 5.19 -4.50 8.94
C LEU A 584 6.43 -4.55 9.85
N LEU A 585 7.60 -4.09 9.38
CA LEU A 585 8.81 -4.07 10.20
C LEU A 585 8.66 -3.23 11.48
N PHE A 586 7.93 -2.11 11.40
CA PHE A 586 7.63 -1.30 12.59
C PHE A 586 6.70 -2.03 13.56
N PHE A 587 5.63 -2.68 13.08
CA PHE A 587 4.70 -3.43 13.92
C PHE A 587 5.37 -4.64 14.59
N LEU A 588 6.26 -5.34 13.88
CA LEU A 588 7.04 -6.45 14.42
C LEU A 588 8.00 -5.97 15.53
N SER A 589 8.69 -4.84 15.32
CA SER A 589 9.55 -4.23 16.34
C SER A 589 8.77 -3.82 17.59
N ASP A 590 7.62 -3.16 17.41
CA ASP A 590 6.78 -2.71 18.53
C ASP A 590 6.23 -3.90 19.33
N HIS A 591 5.86 -5.00 18.65
CA HIS A 591 5.40 -6.22 19.33
C HIS A 591 6.53 -6.95 20.07
N ALA A 592 7.72 -7.07 19.48
CA ALA A 592 8.89 -7.64 20.16
C ALA A 592 9.21 -6.87 21.45
N ASN A 593 9.19 -5.53 21.38
CA ASN A 593 9.37 -4.66 22.55
C ASN A 593 8.24 -4.82 23.58
N ASP A 594 6.98 -4.93 23.15
CA ASP A 594 5.83 -5.18 24.05
C ASP A 594 5.90 -6.54 24.76
N ARG A 595 6.41 -7.58 24.09
CA ARG A 595 6.64 -8.90 24.72
C ARG A 595 7.75 -8.84 25.76
N CYS A 596 8.88 -8.21 25.42
CA CYS A 596 9.97 -7.96 26.35
C CYS A 596 9.49 -7.15 27.56
N MET A 597 8.67 -6.11 27.33
CA MET A 597 8.06 -5.31 28.39
C MET A 597 7.22 -6.16 29.33
N LYS A 598 6.38 -7.07 28.80
CA LYS A 598 5.54 -7.95 29.61
C LYS A 598 6.35 -8.90 30.49
N VAL A 599 7.50 -9.38 30.02
CA VAL A 599 8.44 -10.20 30.83
C VAL A 599 9.02 -9.37 31.98
N VAL A 600 9.51 -8.16 31.70
CA VAL A 600 10.02 -7.24 32.73
C VAL A 600 8.94 -6.86 33.75
N GLN A 601 7.72 -6.55 33.29
CA GLN A 601 6.59 -6.23 34.17
C GLN A 601 6.16 -7.42 35.03
N ALA A 602 6.18 -8.63 34.49
CA ALA A 602 5.84 -9.84 35.24
C ALA A 602 6.81 -10.07 36.41
N GLN A 603 8.10 -9.76 36.22
CA GLN A 603 9.10 -9.78 37.29
C GLN A 603 8.94 -8.60 38.28
N GLY A 604 8.52 -7.43 37.78
CA GLY A 604 8.39 -6.20 38.57
C GLY A 604 7.22 -6.14 39.56
N LYS A 605 6.22 -7.04 39.48
CA LYS A 605 4.96 -6.96 40.26
C LYS A 605 5.12 -7.11 41.79
N GLU A 606 6.24 -7.63 42.28
CA GLU A 606 6.53 -7.77 43.73
C GLU A 606 7.74 -6.92 44.19
N GLY A 607 8.04 -5.84 43.45
CA GLY A 607 9.14 -4.94 43.81
C GLY A 607 10.52 -5.62 43.78
N PHE A 608 10.67 -6.75 43.06
CA PHE A 608 11.98 -7.37 42.83
C PHE A 608 12.95 -6.39 42.17
N LEU A 609 12.49 -5.74 41.09
CA LEU A 609 13.27 -4.71 40.37
C LEU A 609 13.59 -3.49 41.25
N GLU A 610 12.78 -3.22 42.27
CA GLU A 610 13.00 -2.12 43.21
C GLU A 610 14.01 -2.51 44.31
N ARG A 611 14.23 -3.82 44.55
CA ARG A 611 15.19 -4.35 45.53
C ARG A 611 16.60 -4.57 44.96
N LEU A 612 16.78 -4.40 43.64
CA LEU A 612 18.08 -4.57 42.99
C LEU A 612 19.10 -3.56 43.52
N SER A 613 20.37 -3.94 43.50
CA SER A 613 21.47 -2.99 43.73
C SER A 613 21.61 -2.02 42.55
N PRO A 614 22.21 -0.83 42.75
CA PRO A 614 22.44 0.13 41.67
C PRO A 614 23.18 -0.48 40.47
N THR A 615 24.22 -1.28 40.71
CA THR A 615 25.02 -1.95 39.67
C THR A 615 24.20 -2.98 38.87
N GLU A 616 23.31 -3.69 39.55
CA GLU A 616 22.42 -4.68 38.91
C GLU A 616 21.35 -3.99 38.05
N PHE A 617 20.82 -2.86 38.52
CA PHE A 617 19.86 -2.06 37.74
C PHE A 617 20.51 -1.44 36.50
N VAL A 618 21.75 -0.97 36.60
CA VAL A 618 22.52 -0.42 35.47
C VAL A 618 22.79 -1.46 34.40
N SER A 619 23.17 -2.68 34.81
CA SER A 619 23.38 -3.79 33.88
C SER A 619 22.09 -4.12 33.10
N LEU A 620 20.93 -4.11 33.77
CA LEU A 620 19.62 -4.25 33.12
C LEU A 620 19.34 -3.08 32.16
N SER A 621 19.63 -1.85 32.58
CA SER A 621 19.43 -0.64 31.75
C SER A 621 20.26 -0.73 30.46
N HIS A 622 21.54 -1.10 30.55
CA HIS A 622 22.39 -1.27 29.38
C HIS A 622 21.91 -2.39 28.45
N LEU A 623 21.46 -3.51 29.01
CA LEU A 623 20.93 -4.62 28.21
C LEU A 623 19.68 -4.19 27.42
N VAL A 624 18.77 -3.45 28.07
CA VAL A 624 17.56 -2.90 27.45
C VAL A 624 17.90 -1.82 26.41
N GLU A 625 18.87 -0.95 26.68
CA GLU A 625 19.29 0.09 25.72
C GLU A 625 19.99 -0.50 24.50
N LYS A 626 20.84 -1.52 24.69
CA LYS A 626 21.48 -2.28 23.61
C LYS A 626 20.42 -2.92 22.71
N PHE A 627 19.47 -3.68 23.29
CA PHE A 627 18.39 -4.29 22.52
C PHE A 627 17.55 -3.26 21.74
N ASN A 628 17.21 -2.12 22.37
CA ASN A 628 16.48 -1.06 21.66
C ASN A 628 17.30 -0.44 20.51
N SER A 629 18.61 -0.28 20.68
CA SER A 629 19.52 0.21 19.63
C SER A 629 19.60 -0.79 18.48
N ASP A 630 19.73 -2.08 18.78
CA ASP A 630 19.78 -3.14 17.78
C ASP A 630 18.45 -3.24 17.01
N CYS A 631 17.30 -3.09 17.69
CA CYS A 631 15.99 -2.99 17.04
C CYS A 631 15.85 -1.72 16.17
N GLU A 632 16.40 -0.59 16.61
CA GLU A 632 16.40 0.66 15.84
C GLU A 632 17.25 0.54 14.57
N GLU A 633 18.41 -0.12 14.64
CA GLU A 633 19.27 -0.35 13.47
C GLU A 633 18.59 -1.30 12.46
N LEU A 634 17.89 -2.33 12.95
CA LEU A 634 17.19 -3.28 12.09
C LEU A 634 15.97 -2.65 11.41
N CYS A 635 15.14 -1.93 12.16
CA CYS A 635 13.83 -1.48 11.70
C CYS A 635 13.77 0.00 11.30
N GLY A 636 14.73 0.83 11.74
CA GLY A 636 14.78 2.27 11.45
C GLY A 636 13.85 3.15 12.30
N ARG A 637 13.23 2.60 13.35
CA ARG A 637 12.31 3.33 14.26
C ARG A 637 12.56 2.96 15.71
N LYS A 638 12.64 3.98 16.57
CA LYS A 638 12.70 3.83 18.03
C LYS A 638 11.34 3.39 18.59
N SER A 639 11.29 2.21 19.22
CA SER A 639 10.14 1.83 20.05
C SER A 639 10.30 2.41 21.46
N MET A 640 9.23 2.97 22.01
CA MET A 640 9.24 3.62 23.33
C MET A 640 8.64 2.75 24.44
N SER A 641 8.10 1.58 24.09
CA SER A 641 7.28 0.79 24.99
C SER A 641 8.11 0.16 26.12
N LEU A 642 9.20 -0.53 25.78
CA LEU A 642 10.15 -1.11 26.74
C LEU A 642 10.90 -0.02 27.52
N ARG A 643 11.34 1.05 26.82
CA ARG A 643 12.04 2.18 27.45
C ARG A 643 11.17 2.93 28.46
N GLY A 644 9.89 3.13 28.14
CA GLY A 644 8.91 3.73 29.05
C GLY A 644 8.68 2.87 30.29
N CYS A 645 8.65 1.54 30.13
CA CYS A 645 8.58 0.62 31.26
C CYS A 645 9.83 0.69 32.15
N LEU A 646 11.03 0.69 31.55
CA LEU A 646 12.29 0.85 32.28
C LEU A 646 12.31 2.18 33.05
N LEU A 647 11.89 3.29 32.43
CA LEU A 647 11.83 4.61 33.08
C LEU A 647 10.87 4.64 34.28
N SER A 648 9.71 3.99 34.15
CA SER A 648 8.75 3.83 35.25
C SER A 648 9.37 3.06 36.42
N HIS A 649 10.05 1.94 36.14
CA HIS A 649 10.77 1.18 37.16
C HIS A 649 11.96 1.93 37.74
N ALA A 650 12.72 2.68 36.94
CA ALA A 650 13.82 3.52 37.39
C ALA A 650 13.34 4.60 38.38
N THR A 651 12.20 5.22 38.09
CA THR A 651 11.58 6.22 38.99
C THR A 651 11.17 5.59 40.33
N ARG A 652 10.60 4.36 40.31
CA ARG A 652 10.26 3.63 41.54
C ARG A 652 11.48 3.20 42.33
N PHE A 653 12.50 2.70 41.64
CA PHE A 653 13.80 2.37 42.23
C PHE A 653 14.41 3.59 42.92
N ILE A 654 14.40 4.76 42.27
CA ILE A 654 14.94 6.00 42.84
C ILE A 654 14.13 6.51 44.02
N ASN A 655 12.79 6.42 43.98
CA ASN A 655 11.96 6.76 45.14
C ASN A 655 12.31 5.90 46.36
N ARG A 656 12.45 4.58 46.17
CA ARG A 656 12.86 3.68 47.25
C ARG A 656 14.29 3.96 47.71
N PHE A 657 15.22 4.11 46.76
CA PHE A 657 16.60 4.48 47.04
C PHE A 657 16.65 5.73 47.92
N HIS A 658 15.89 6.77 47.57
CA HIS A 658 15.81 8.01 48.33
C HIS A 658 15.23 7.80 49.73
N GLU A 659 14.08 7.13 49.85
CA GLU A 659 13.44 6.88 51.15
C GLU A 659 14.32 6.06 52.10
N GLU A 660 15.07 5.07 51.59
CA GLU A 660 16.05 4.31 52.37
C GLU A 660 17.17 5.21 52.92
N ARG A 661 17.75 6.10 52.10
CA ARG A 661 18.82 7.01 52.53
C ARG A 661 18.29 8.09 53.47
N LYS A 662 17.11 8.64 53.19
CA LYS A 662 16.44 9.65 54.02
C LYS A 662 16.12 9.10 55.41
N THR A 663 15.52 7.90 55.48
CA THR A 663 15.22 7.22 56.76
C THR A 663 16.50 6.91 57.53
N LYS A 664 17.52 6.37 56.86
CA LYS A 664 18.82 6.08 57.47
C LYS A 664 19.48 7.36 58.01
N LEU A 665 19.51 8.43 57.22
CA LEU A 665 20.11 9.69 57.64
C LEU A 665 19.35 10.33 58.81
N SER A 666 18.02 10.32 58.80
CA SER A 666 17.20 10.79 59.92
C SER A 666 17.49 10.00 61.20
N CYS A 667 17.55 8.66 61.10
CA CYS A 667 17.84 7.80 62.26
C CYS A 667 19.24 8.04 62.83
N ILE A 668 20.24 8.26 61.98
CA ILE A 668 21.61 8.55 62.45
C ILE A 668 21.67 9.96 63.07
N LEU A 669 20.99 10.96 62.47
CA LEU A 669 20.90 12.31 63.01
C LEU A 669 20.20 12.37 64.37
N ASP A 670 19.08 11.66 64.52
CA ASP A 670 18.30 11.64 65.76
C ASP A 670 19.04 11.00 66.94
N ASN A 671 20.04 10.16 66.65
CA ASN A 671 20.90 9.50 67.64
C ASN A 671 22.28 10.18 67.80
N GLU A 672 22.54 11.29 67.08
CA GLU A 672 23.85 11.92 67.04
C GLU A 672 24.18 12.64 68.36
N ARG A 673 25.38 12.36 68.89
CA ARG A 673 25.85 12.93 70.17
C ARG A 673 26.69 14.19 70.01
N TRP A 674 26.98 14.59 68.77
CA TRP A 674 27.80 15.77 68.43
C TRP A 674 29.19 15.71 69.08
N LYS A 675 29.81 14.52 69.00
CA LYS A 675 31.18 14.28 69.40
C LYS A 675 32.05 14.14 68.15
N GLN A 676 33.30 14.56 68.26
CA GLN A 676 34.28 14.35 67.21
C GLN A 676 34.42 12.85 66.95
N ALA A 677 34.28 12.45 65.69
CA ALA A 677 34.37 11.06 65.26
C ALA A 677 35.76 10.79 64.68
N ASP A 678 36.29 9.61 64.96
CA ASP A 678 37.50 9.12 64.28
C ASP A 678 37.15 8.85 62.81
N VAL A 679 37.94 9.42 61.89
CA VAL A 679 37.71 9.31 60.46
C VAL A 679 38.29 7.98 59.96
N PRO A 680 37.45 7.05 59.47
CA PRO A 680 37.95 5.82 58.87
C PRO A 680 38.70 6.11 57.57
N ILE A 681 39.71 5.31 57.26
CA ILE A 681 40.60 5.50 56.10
C ILE A 681 39.81 5.52 54.79
N GLU A 682 38.75 4.70 54.68
CA GLU A 682 37.85 4.65 53.52
C GLU A 682 37.27 6.04 53.16
N PHE A 683 37.02 6.91 54.16
CA PHE A 683 36.51 8.27 53.93
C PHE A 683 37.62 9.26 53.55
N GLN A 684 38.82 9.09 54.09
CA GLN A 684 39.97 9.91 53.71
C GLN A 684 40.41 9.59 52.27
N ASP A 685 40.37 8.32 51.87
CA ASP A 685 40.66 7.87 50.51
C ASP A 685 39.58 8.36 49.54
N LEU A 686 38.29 8.33 49.93
CA LEU A 686 37.20 8.91 49.14
C LEU A 686 37.42 10.41 48.89
N VAL A 687 37.75 11.16 49.94
CA VAL A 687 38.00 12.60 49.87
C VAL A 687 39.23 12.92 49.01
N GLN A 688 40.30 12.14 49.14
CA GLN A 688 41.50 12.27 48.33
C GLN A 688 41.23 11.92 46.86
N HIS A 689 40.42 10.88 46.60
CA HIS A 689 39.99 10.51 45.25
C HIS A 689 39.18 11.63 44.60
N ILE A 690 38.24 12.24 45.33
CA ILE A 690 37.46 13.39 44.83
C ILE A 690 38.37 14.60 44.55
N SER A 691 39.38 14.85 45.39
CA SER A 691 40.36 15.92 45.18
C SER A 691 41.25 15.67 43.95
N ASN A 692 41.73 14.44 43.76
CA ASN A 692 42.64 14.08 42.68
C ASN A 692 41.95 13.89 41.32
N SER A 693 40.79 13.25 41.28
CA SER A 693 40.07 12.90 40.04
C SER A 693 39.12 14.00 39.56
N GLY A 694 38.66 14.87 40.47
CA GLY A 694 37.57 15.80 40.21
C GLY A 694 36.21 15.13 39.96
N GLN A 695 36.11 13.80 40.09
CA GLN A 695 34.89 13.03 39.89
C GLN A 695 34.33 12.53 41.23
N LEU A 696 33.02 12.60 41.39
CA LEU A 696 32.29 12.19 42.60
C LEU A 696 31.90 10.71 42.50
N THR A 697 32.89 9.84 42.34
CA THR A 697 32.72 8.38 42.25
C THR A 697 33.28 7.67 43.49
N LEU A 698 32.74 6.50 43.82
CA LEU A 698 33.28 5.68 44.91
C LEU A 698 34.61 5.05 44.46
N PRO A 699 35.70 5.14 45.24
CA PRO A 699 36.97 4.53 44.88
C PRO A 699 36.89 3.00 44.95
N ASP A 700 37.53 2.32 43.98
CA ASP A 700 37.72 0.87 44.03
C ASP A 700 38.49 0.47 45.28
N ARG A 701 37.95 -0.51 46.01
CA ARG A 701 38.41 -0.91 47.33
C ARG A 701 39.82 -1.50 47.28
N LYS A 702 40.85 -0.66 47.39
CA LYS A 702 42.24 -1.11 47.56
C LYS A 702 42.43 -1.60 48.99
N SER A 703 42.71 -2.90 49.13
CA SER A 703 42.94 -3.56 50.41
C SER A 703 44.34 -3.24 50.97
N GLU A 704 44.49 -2.12 51.68
CA GLU A 704 45.60 -1.91 52.62
C GLU A 704 45.04 -1.75 54.03
N LYS A 705 45.20 -2.79 54.87
CA LYS A 705 44.54 -2.91 56.20
C LYS A 705 45.30 -2.23 57.36
N ASP A 706 46.42 -1.53 57.14
CA ASP A 706 47.33 -1.15 58.23
C ASP A 706 47.49 0.36 58.53
N ARG A 707 46.62 1.24 58.00
CA ARG A 707 46.63 2.67 58.38
C ARG A 707 45.72 2.89 59.59
N LYS A 708 46.13 3.76 60.53
CA LYS A 708 45.26 4.11 61.69
C LYS A 708 44.21 5.14 61.27
N PRO A 709 42.99 5.12 61.86
CA PRO A 709 42.01 6.19 61.69
C PRO A 709 42.59 7.54 62.10
N GLY A 710 42.28 8.60 61.36
CA GLY A 710 42.70 9.97 61.68
C GLY A 710 41.69 10.68 62.58
N GLU A 711 42.17 11.59 63.45
CA GLU A 711 41.29 12.39 64.33
C GLU A 711 40.54 13.52 63.59
N CYS A 712 41.03 13.93 62.42
CA CYS A 712 40.45 14.98 61.56
C CYS A 712 40.47 14.56 60.10
N LEU A 713 39.50 15.06 59.32
CA LEU A 713 39.47 14.88 57.87
C LEU A 713 40.35 15.94 57.20
N MET A 714 41.27 15.52 56.33
CA MET A 714 42.12 16.44 55.56
C MET A 714 41.52 16.68 54.18
N VAL A 715 41.14 17.92 53.87
CA VAL A 715 40.56 18.32 52.58
C VAL A 715 41.37 19.48 52.00
N ASP A 716 42.01 19.29 50.84
CA ASP A 716 42.78 20.32 50.11
C ASP A 716 43.77 21.15 50.99
N GLY A 717 44.34 20.52 52.03
CA GLY A 717 45.29 21.12 52.98
C GLY A 717 44.68 21.65 54.29
N GLU A 718 43.36 21.67 54.42
CA GLU A 718 42.65 22.10 55.64
C GLU A 718 42.20 20.92 56.53
N GLN A 719 42.24 21.13 57.84
CA GLN A 719 41.76 20.18 58.86
C GLN A 719 40.29 20.43 59.21
N PHE A 720 39.45 19.41 59.01
CA PHE A 720 38.05 19.42 59.42
C PHE A 720 37.82 18.42 60.56
N ALA A 721 37.50 18.94 61.75
CA ALA A 721 36.96 18.13 62.83
C ALA A 721 35.48 17.83 62.55
N VAL A 722 35.15 16.54 62.35
CA VAL A 722 33.86 16.11 61.81
C VAL A 722 33.13 15.15 62.75
N VAL A 723 31.83 15.03 62.49
CA VAL A 723 30.91 14.14 63.20
C VAL A 723 30.50 13.01 62.24
N GLY A 724 30.21 11.81 62.78
CA GLY A 724 29.93 10.61 61.98
C GLY A 724 28.76 10.75 61.01
N THR A 725 27.71 11.48 61.40
CA THR A 725 26.57 11.82 60.51
C THR A 725 26.98 12.48 59.20
N VAL A 726 27.95 13.40 59.22
CA VAL A 726 28.37 14.15 58.02
C VAL A 726 29.21 13.28 57.09
N LEU A 727 29.99 12.35 57.63
CA LEU A 727 30.69 11.35 56.82
C LEU A 727 29.69 10.45 56.09
N MET A 728 28.62 10.03 56.77
CA MET A 728 27.55 9.25 56.13
C MET A 728 26.80 10.07 55.08
N LEU A 729 26.50 11.35 55.36
CA LEU A 729 25.91 12.25 54.36
C LEU A 729 26.81 12.37 53.13
N LEU A 730 28.12 12.60 53.31
CA LEU A 730 29.06 12.71 52.19
C LEU A 730 29.07 11.44 51.34
N LYS A 731 29.09 10.27 51.98
CA LYS A 731 28.97 8.98 51.27
C LYS A 731 27.65 8.88 50.51
N MET A 732 26.52 9.22 51.13
CA MET A 732 25.22 9.22 50.43
C MET A 732 25.23 10.15 49.22
N VAL A 733 25.76 11.37 49.36
CA VAL A 733 25.86 12.34 48.26
C VAL A 733 26.67 11.76 47.08
N VAL A 734 27.78 11.08 47.36
CA VAL A 734 28.56 10.38 46.32
C VAL A 734 27.76 9.24 45.69
N GLU A 735 26.99 8.46 46.46
CA GLU A 735 26.08 7.44 45.91
C GLU A 735 25.02 8.05 44.96
N TYR A 736 24.48 9.24 45.26
CA TYR A 736 23.59 9.96 44.33
C TYR A 736 24.31 10.41 43.06
N CYS A 737 25.56 10.87 43.17
CA CYS A 737 26.35 11.30 42.03
C CYS A 737 26.70 10.13 41.11
N GLN A 738 27.04 8.97 41.68
CA GLN A 738 27.27 7.72 40.94
C GLN A 738 26.00 7.27 40.22
N CYS A 739 24.86 7.19 40.93
CA CYS A 739 23.57 6.84 40.32
C CYS A 739 23.18 7.78 39.16
N ALA A 740 23.60 9.05 39.23
CA ALA A 740 23.36 10.02 38.16
C ALA A 740 24.28 9.83 36.94
N GLU A 741 25.47 9.24 37.09
CA GLU A 741 26.32 8.82 35.97
C GLU A 741 25.77 7.57 35.30
N ASP A 742 25.36 6.63 36.14
CA ASP A 742 24.85 5.31 35.80
C ASP A 742 23.50 5.35 35.04
N ILE A 743 22.61 6.30 35.38
CA ILE A 743 21.28 6.44 34.78
C ILE A 743 20.99 7.91 34.39
N PRO A 744 21.50 8.38 33.24
CA PRO A 744 21.38 9.79 32.83
C PRO A 744 19.94 10.28 32.61
N SER A 745 19.01 9.38 32.27
CA SER A 745 17.62 9.75 31.99
C SER A 745 16.86 10.23 33.23
N VAL A 746 17.31 9.88 34.43
CA VAL A 746 16.63 10.22 35.70
C VAL A 746 17.43 11.21 36.55
N THR A 747 18.54 11.73 36.03
CA THR A 747 19.37 12.77 36.66
C THR A 747 18.57 13.97 37.20
N PRO A 748 17.52 14.51 36.53
CA PRO A 748 16.74 15.61 37.08
C PRO A 748 15.96 15.25 38.36
N ASP A 749 15.43 14.03 38.45
CA ASP A 749 14.71 13.58 39.64
C ASP A 749 15.70 13.28 40.79
N LEU A 750 16.83 12.62 40.48
CA LEU A 750 17.93 12.42 41.45
C LEU A 750 18.44 13.74 42.03
N LEU A 751 18.55 14.80 41.22
CA LEU A 751 18.92 16.12 41.70
C LEU A 751 17.90 16.67 42.70
N SER A 752 16.61 16.60 42.38
CA SER A 752 15.53 17.05 43.27
C SER A 752 15.55 16.30 44.61
N ARG A 753 15.75 14.98 44.56
CA ARG A 753 15.87 14.11 45.76
C ARG A 753 17.12 14.41 46.58
N LEU A 754 18.25 14.71 45.94
CA LEU A 754 19.47 15.13 46.62
C LEU A 754 19.27 16.47 47.34
N ILE A 755 18.61 17.44 46.70
CA ILE A 755 18.24 18.72 47.30
C ILE A 755 17.34 18.50 48.53
N GLU A 756 16.34 17.62 48.44
CA GLU A 756 15.47 17.26 49.56
C GLU A 756 16.29 16.68 50.74
N LEU A 757 17.24 15.77 50.46
CA LEU A 757 18.12 15.18 51.48
C LEU A 757 18.99 16.23 52.18
N LEU A 758 19.58 17.16 51.40
CA LEU A 758 20.42 18.25 51.92
C LEU A 758 19.61 19.25 52.75
N ASN A 759 18.38 19.58 52.34
CA ASN A 759 17.48 20.43 53.11
C ASN A 759 17.06 19.77 54.42
N MET A 760 16.75 18.47 54.38
CA MET A 760 16.39 17.68 55.56
C MET A 760 17.55 17.67 56.57
N PHE A 761 18.80 17.48 56.11
CA PHE A 761 19.98 17.53 56.97
C PHE A 761 20.15 18.91 57.64
N ASN A 762 20.02 20.00 56.88
CA ASN A 762 20.16 21.36 57.43
C ASN A 762 19.07 21.69 58.46
N SER A 763 17.81 21.44 58.09
CA SER A 763 16.64 21.69 58.93
C SER A 763 16.71 20.88 60.22
N ARG A 764 17.02 19.58 60.12
CA ARG A 764 17.11 18.70 61.30
C ARG A 764 18.30 19.06 62.18
N THR A 765 19.44 19.43 61.60
CA THR A 765 20.61 19.92 62.36
C THR A 765 20.27 21.20 63.13
N CYS A 766 19.55 22.14 62.50
CA CYS A 766 19.10 23.37 63.17
C CYS A 766 18.18 23.06 64.35
N GLN A 767 17.20 22.16 64.17
CA GLN A 767 16.30 21.73 65.25
C GLN A 767 17.05 21.05 66.41
N LEU A 768 18.00 20.17 66.11
CA LEU A 768 18.74 19.42 67.13
C LEU A 768 19.70 20.33 67.91
N VAL A 769 20.37 21.26 67.24
CA VAL A 769 21.44 22.09 67.82
C VAL A 769 20.93 23.43 68.35
N LEU A 770 20.19 24.20 67.56
CA LEU A 770 19.65 25.52 67.96
C LEU A 770 18.28 25.40 68.65
N GLY A 771 17.43 24.49 68.16
CA GLY A 771 16.10 24.22 68.72
C GLY A 771 16.10 23.35 69.99
N ALA A 772 17.29 23.00 70.51
CA ALA A 772 17.48 22.17 71.69
C ALA A 772 16.88 20.75 71.63
N GLY A 773 16.46 20.27 70.45
CA GLY A 773 15.85 18.95 70.28
C GLY A 773 16.77 17.77 70.66
N ALA A 774 18.09 17.97 70.61
CA ALA A 774 19.06 16.96 71.05
C ALA A 774 19.03 16.70 72.58
N LEU A 775 18.47 17.61 73.38
CA LEU A 775 18.30 17.38 74.82
C LEU A 775 17.25 16.31 75.10
N GLU A 776 16.13 16.36 74.37
CA GLU A 776 14.99 15.44 74.53
C GLU A 776 15.23 14.09 73.84
N LEU A 777 15.75 14.09 72.60
CA LEU A 777 15.89 12.88 71.80
C LEU A 777 17.10 12.02 72.19
N VAL A 778 18.26 12.67 72.41
CA VAL A 778 19.55 11.98 72.67
C VAL A 778 19.84 11.86 74.18
N GLY A 779 19.08 12.58 75.00
CA GLY A 779 19.28 12.62 76.46
C GLY A 779 20.54 13.38 76.89
N LEU A 780 21.01 14.35 76.08
CA LEU A 780 22.11 15.23 76.47
C LEU A 780 21.64 16.18 77.59
N LYS A 781 22.47 16.36 78.63
CA LYS A 781 22.14 17.28 79.73
C LYS A 781 22.21 18.75 79.33
N THR A 782 23.17 19.09 78.47
CA THR A 782 23.40 20.46 77.97
C THR A 782 24.03 20.42 76.57
N ILE A 783 23.69 21.40 75.72
CA ILE A 783 24.38 21.63 74.45
C ILE A 783 25.61 22.50 74.74
N SER A 784 26.79 21.92 74.60
CA SER A 784 28.06 22.61 74.89
C SER A 784 28.50 23.52 73.74
N THR A 785 29.38 24.49 74.01
CA THR A 785 30.01 25.31 72.96
C THR A 785 30.84 24.49 71.98
N LYS A 786 31.40 23.36 72.43
CA LYS A 786 32.10 22.38 71.59
C LYS A 786 31.15 21.71 70.59
N ASN A 787 29.93 21.36 71.01
CA ASN A 787 28.92 20.75 70.12
C ASN A 787 28.47 21.74 69.03
N LEU A 788 28.28 23.02 69.41
CA LEU A 788 27.96 24.10 68.45
C LEU A 788 29.10 24.31 67.44
N ALA A 789 30.35 24.31 67.89
CA ALA A 789 31.51 24.43 67.01
C ALA A 789 31.64 23.25 66.04
N LEU A 790 31.41 22.01 66.50
CA LEU A 790 31.41 20.81 65.65
C LEU A 790 30.28 20.86 64.61
N ALA A 791 29.06 21.24 65.01
CA ALA A 791 27.95 21.42 64.09
C ALA A 791 28.26 22.47 63.02
N SER A 792 28.82 23.62 63.42
CA SER A 792 29.26 24.67 62.49
C SER A 792 30.28 24.14 61.48
N ARG A 793 31.29 23.39 61.92
CA ARG A 793 32.28 22.78 61.01
C ARG A 793 31.71 21.75 60.06
N CYS A 794 30.78 20.94 60.54
CA CYS A 794 30.07 19.96 59.73
C CYS A 794 29.28 20.63 58.59
N LEU A 795 28.57 21.73 58.89
CA LEU A 795 27.87 22.53 57.86
C LEU A 795 28.86 23.16 56.87
N GLN A 796 29.99 23.67 57.34
CA GLN A 796 31.02 24.25 56.47
C GLN A 796 31.62 23.22 55.50
N LEU A 797 31.85 21.99 55.97
CA LEU A 797 32.30 20.89 55.10
C LEU A 797 31.29 20.60 54.00
N VAL A 798 29.99 20.58 54.31
CA VAL A 798 28.95 20.41 53.29
C VAL A 798 28.97 21.57 52.29
N VAL A 799 29.10 22.83 52.75
CA VAL A 799 29.23 24.01 51.89
C VAL A 799 30.46 23.93 50.98
N PHE A 800 31.56 23.35 51.45
CA PHE A 800 32.77 23.15 50.65
C PHE A 800 32.55 22.18 49.47
N TYR A 801 31.77 21.11 49.65
CA TYR A 801 31.48 20.15 48.58
C TYR A 801 30.34 20.58 47.64
N MET A 802 29.48 21.52 48.04
CA MET A 802 28.36 22.00 47.21
C MET A 802 28.75 22.44 45.78
N PRO A 803 29.82 23.23 45.55
CA PRO A 803 30.24 23.60 44.20
C PRO A 803 30.66 22.40 43.35
N LYS A 804 31.35 21.41 43.95
CA LYS A 804 31.77 20.18 43.26
C LYS A 804 30.55 19.35 42.82
N ILE A 805 29.55 19.22 43.71
CA ILE A 805 28.28 18.52 43.41
C ILE A 805 27.50 19.26 42.31
N ARG A 806 27.40 20.59 42.40
CA ARG A 806 26.72 21.41 41.39
C ARG A 806 27.33 21.21 40.00
N ALA A 807 28.66 21.26 39.89
CA ALA A 807 29.38 21.09 38.63
C ALA A 807 29.12 19.71 37.99
N HIS A 808 29.03 18.65 38.81
CA HIS A 808 28.71 17.29 38.35
C HIS A 808 27.35 17.22 37.67
N PHE A 809 26.30 17.75 38.32
CA PHE A 809 24.96 17.77 37.74
C PHE A 809 24.85 18.73 36.56
N GLU A 810 25.58 19.85 36.56
CA GLU A 810 25.62 20.80 35.44
C GLU A 810 26.13 20.17 34.13
N CYS A 811 27.15 19.31 34.21
CA CYS A 811 27.67 18.60 33.04
C CYS A 811 26.71 17.53 32.49
N LYS A 812 25.79 17.02 33.33
CA LYS A 812 24.94 15.86 33.00
C LYS A 812 23.48 16.22 32.71
N LEU A 813 23.03 17.41 33.09
CA LEU A 813 21.65 17.84 32.90
C LEU A 813 21.37 18.30 31.46
N PRO A 814 20.21 17.96 30.88
CA PRO A 814 19.73 18.58 29.65
C PRO A 814 19.52 20.09 29.83
N ASN A 815 19.82 20.91 28.81
CA ASN A 815 19.72 22.38 28.85
C ASN A 815 18.36 22.92 29.35
N LYS A 816 17.28 22.13 29.25
CA LYS A 816 15.93 22.50 29.72
C LYS A 816 15.77 22.54 31.25
N SER A 817 16.56 21.77 32.00
CA SER A 817 16.47 21.65 33.46
C SER A 817 17.56 22.43 34.21
N ALA A 818 18.35 23.25 33.50
CA ALA A 818 19.43 24.05 34.08
C ALA A 818 18.95 25.07 35.14
N THR A 819 17.68 25.50 35.10
CA THR A 819 17.08 26.35 36.14
C THR A 819 17.06 25.69 37.52
N MET A 820 17.09 24.35 37.59
CA MET A 820 17.11 23.61 38.84
C MET A 820 18.40 23.84 39.64
N LEU A 821 19.50 24.20 38.97
CA LEU A 821 20.78 24.52 39.62
C LEU A 821 20.70 25.76 40.53
N LYS A 822 19.73 26.65 40.32
CA LYS A 822 19.48 27.79 41.23
C LYS A 822 19.08 27.36 42.65
N HIS A 823 18.50 26.16 42.80
CA HIS A 823 18.17 25.63 44.11
C HIS A 823 19.43 25.32 44.93
N PHE A 824 20.56 24.95 44.29
CA PHE A 824 21.83 24.81 45.01
C PHE A 824 22.30 26.14 45.60
N ASP A 825 22.14 27.25 44.88
CA ASP A 825 22.53 28.57 45.38
C ASP A 825 21.69 28.98 46.60
N ALA A 826 20.40 28.64 46.59
CA ALA A 826 19.52 28.82 47.75
C ALA A 826 19.98 27.97 48.94
N ILE A 827 20.27 26.68 48.74
CA ILE A 827 20.76 25.79 49.80
C ILE A 827 22.09 26.29 50.37
N VAL A 828 23.04 26.69 49.51
CA VAL A 828 24.33 27.23 49.96
C VAL A 828 24.12 28.49 50.82
N LYS A 829 23.16 29.34 50.46
CA LYS A 829 22.79 30.52 51.26
C LYS A 829 22.20 30.10 52.62
N ASP A 830 21.29 29.12 52.66
CA ASP A 830 20.66 28.65 53.89
C ASP A 830 21.67 28.00 54.85
N TYR A 831 22.61 27.20 54.33
CA TYR A 831 23.68 26.62 55.14
C TYR A 831 24.63 27.69 55.69
N LYS A 832 25.01 28.69 54.88
CA LYS A 832 25.83 29.83 55.35
C LYS A 832 25.10 30.64 56.42
N GLY A 833 23.80 30.89 56.24
CA GLY A 833 22.96 31.55 57.24
C GLY A 833 22.92 30.78 58.55
N HIS A 834 22.75 29.46 58.50
CA HIS A 834 22.75 28.61 59.70
C HIS A 834 24.13 28.61 60.40
N VAL A 835 25.25 28.60 59.66
CA VAL A 835 26.60 28.76 60.23
C VAL A 835 26.74 30.10 60.95
N GLU A 836 26.20 31.18 60.38
CA GLU A 836 26.20 32.51 60.99
C GLU A 836 25.31 32.56 62.25
N GLU A 837 24.13 31.93 62.24
CA GLU A 837 23.26 31.81 63.42
C GLU A 837 23.94 31.07 64.57
N ILE A 838 24.66 29.98 64.29
CA ILE A 838 25.45 29.27 65.30
C ILE A 838 26.55 30.17 65.86
N SER A 839 27.24 30.94 64.99
CA SER A 839 28.25 31.91 65.41
C SER A 839 27.66 33.00 66.30
N ASN A 840 26.50 33.56 65.92
CA ASN A 840 25.76 34.53 66.72
C ASN A 840 25.35 33.92 68.07
N LYS A 841 24.89 32.67 68.10
CA LYS A 841 24.53 31.98 69.34
C LYS A 841 25.72 31.81 70.28
N LEU A 842 26.91 31.48 69.74
CA LEU A 842 28.15 31.41 70.53
C LEU A 842 28.49 32.78 71.15
N VAL A 843 28.34 33.86 70.39
CA VAL A 843 28.51 35.23 70.90
C VAL A 843 27.47 35.52 71.99
N THR A 844 26.18 35.28 71.77
CA THR A 844 25.12 35.54 72.76
C THR A 844 25.29 34.73 74.06
N ILE A 845 25.79 33.48 73.98
CA ILE A 845 26.13 32.68 75.17
C ILE A 845 27.21 33.40 76.00
N MET A 846 28.20 34.01 75.35
CA MET A 846 29.22 34.79 76.03
C MET A 846 28.70 36.12 76.54
N GLU A 847 27.83 36.81 75.80
CA GLU A 847 27.19 38.06 76.23
C GLU A 847 26.38 37.86 77.52
N SER A 848 25.47 36.88 77.53
CA SER A 848 24.69 36.51 78.71
C SER A 848 25.58 36.12 79.89
N MET A 849 26.71 35.45 79.62
CA MET A 849 27.66 35.08 80.66
C MET A 849 28.42 36.28 81.22
N VAL A 850 28.86 37.21 80.37
CA VAL A 850 29.51 38.47 80.77
C VAL A 850 28.55 39.30 81.61
N ASP A 851 27.30 39.47 81.18
CA ASP A 851 26.25 40.18 81.95
C ASP A 851 25.99 39.51 83.31
N THR A 852 25.96 38.17 83.34
CA THR A 852 25.78 37.40 84.58
C THR A 852 26.99 37.54 85.53
N GLN A 853 28.22 37.57 85.03
CA GLN A 853 29.41 37.75 85.87
C GLN A 853 29.57 39.20 86.36
N ILE A 854 29.13 40.18 85.58
CA ILE A 854 29.11 41.59 85.98
C ILE A 854 28.02 41.85 87.03
N SER A 855 26.89 41.16 86.96
CA SER A 855 25.79 41.28 87.94
C SER A 855 25.98 40.47 89.24
N ARG A 856 26.79 39.40 89.24
CA ARG A 856 26.97 38.49 90.40
C ARG A 856 27.99 38.93 91.46
N VAL A 857 28.72 40.03 91.30
CA VAL A 857 29.75 40.43 92.28
C VAL A 857 29.15 41.17 93.46
N SER A 858 28.50 40.41 94.35
CA SER A 858 28.17 40.84 95.71
C SER A 858 27.80 39.66 96.62
N THR A 859 28.79 38.88 97.05
CA THR A 859 28.59 37.85 98.10
C THR A 859 29.35 38.15 99.39
N HIS A 860 29.69 39.42 99.65
CA HIS A 860 30.22 39.83 100.96
C HIS A 860 29.41 40.91 101.69
N GLN A 861 28.18 41.21 101.23
CA GLN A 861 27.24 42.10 101.95
C GLN A 861 26.19 41.35 102.77
N TYR A 862 26.25 40.01 102.86
CA TYR A 862 25.31 39.23 103.71
C TYR A 862 25.68 39.25 105.20
N LEU A 863 26.89 39.70 105.56
CA LEU A 863 27.36 39.79 106.95
C LEU A 863 27.10 41.16 107.61
N VAL A 864 26.77 42.20 106.83
CA VAL A 864 26.45 43.54 107.37
C VAL A 864 24.93 43.69 107.58
N ASP A 865 24.11 43.07 106.72
CA ASP A 865 22.65 43.15 106.82
C ASP A 865 22.08 42.34 108.00
N THR A 866 22.77 41.29 108.47
CA THR A 866 22.40 40.55 109.70
C THR A 866 22.64 41.34 110.99
N GLN A 867 23.49 42.38 110.95
CA GLN A 867 23.78 43.23 112.12
C GLN A 867 22.88 44.48 112.20
N ILE A 868 22.31 44.93 111.08
CA ILE A 868 21.31 46.02 111.08
C ILE A 868 19.93 45.49 111.51
N SER A 869 19.61 44.21 111.26
CA SER A 869 18.39 43.57 111.75
C SER A 869 18.29 43.43 113.29
N ARG A 870 19.36 43.69 114.05
CA ARG A 870 19.33 43.69 115.53
C ARG A 870 18.93 45.03 116.16
N VAL A 871 18.83 46.11 115.38
CA VAL A 871 18.45 47.44 115.90
C VAL A 871 16.96 47.72 115.73
N SER A 872 16.26 47.03 114.81
CA SER A 872 14.81 47.23 114.59
C SER A 872 13.88 46.44 115.53
N THR A 873 14.39 45.64 116.46
CA THR A 873 13.56 44.92 117.46
C THR A 873 13.10 45.77 118.64
N HIS A 874 13.47 47.06 118.72
CA HIS A 874 12.94 47.99 119.74
C HIS A 874 11.86 48.96 119.24
N GLN A 875 11.53 48.99 117.95
CA GLN A 875 10.49 49.88 117.42
C GLN A 875 9.08 49.23 117.38
N TYR A 876 8.99 47.90 117.51
CA TYR A 876 7.74 47.14 117.36
C TYR A 876 6.82 47.13 118.60
N LEU A 877 7.21 47.81 119.69
CA LEU A 877 6.42 47.91 120.93
C LEU A 877 5.48 49.13 120.98
N VAL A 878 5.56 50.06 120.03
CA VAL A 878 4.79 51.32 120.06
C VAL A 878 3.50 51.26 119.21
N ASP A 879 3.44 50.44 118.16
CA ASP A 879 2.32 50.47 117.19
C ASP A 879 1.31 49.32 117.34
N THR A 880 1.30 48.61 118.47
CA THR A 880 0.17 47.72 118.85
C THR A 880 -1.06 48.48 119.36
N GLN A 881 -1.00 49.83 119.45
CA GLN A 881 -2.08 50.64 120.02
C GLN A 881 -2.95 51.40 119.00
N ILE A 882 -2.67 51.32 117.70
CA ILE A 882 -3.50 52.00 116.69
C ILE A 882 -4.21 50.97 115.80
N SER A 883 -4.63 49.85 116.40
CA SER A 883 -5.56 48.87 115.80
C SER A 883 -7.03 49.20 116.13
N ARG A 884 -7.47 50.46 116.04
CA ARG A 884 -8.83 50.80 116.53
C ARG A 884 -9.81 51.56 115.66
N VAL A 885 -9.50 52.16 114.51
CA VAL A 885 -10.58 52.76 113.69
C VAL A 885 -10.28 52.66 112.20
N SER A 886 -10.30 51.43 111.68
CA SER A 886 -10.46 51.18 110.25
C SER A 886 -11.96 51.11 109.92
N THR A 887 -12.61 52.26 109.75
CA THR A 887 -13.88 52.33 109.02
C THR A 887 -13.92 53.61 108.20
N HIS A 888 -13.61 53.42 106.92
CA HIS A 888 -14.03 54.20 105.77
C HIS A 888 -13.78 55.71 105.74
N GLN A 889 -13.34 56.14 104.55
CA GLN A 889 -13.82 57.38 103.95
C GLN A 889 -13.03 58.66 104.18
N TYR A 890 -11.74 58.61 104.51
CA TYR A 890 -10.87 59.73 104.16
C TYR A 890 -9.58 59.22 103.55
N LEU A 891 -9.31 59.72 102.35
CA LEU A 891 -8.10 59.48 101.56
C LEU A 891 -8.10 58.26 100.63
N VAL A 892 -9.23 58.09 99.93
CA VAL A 892 -9.20 57.79 98.48
C VAL A 892 -8.17 58.68 97.74
N ASP A 893 -7.79 59.84 98.29
CA ASP A 893 -6.73 60.72 97.80
C ASP A 893 -5.28 60.28 98.08
N THR A 894 -5.03 59.16 98.76
CA THR A 894 -3.66 58.57 98.86
C THR A 894 -3.49 57.27 98.08
N GLN A 895 -4.51 56.85 97.32
CA GLN A 895 -4.41 55.71 96.41
C GLN A 895 -3.97 56.12 94.99
N ILE A 896 -3.88 57.43 94.70
CA ILE A 896 -3.14 57.99 93.55
C ILE A 896 -1.61 57.99 93.80
N SER A 897 -1.13 57.63 94.99
CA SER A 897 0.30 57.42 95.29
C SER A 897 0.73 55.96 95.31
N ARG A 898 -0.06 55.03 94.75
CA ARG A 898 0.29 53.61 94.58
C ARG A 898 0.85 53.24 93.21
N VAL A 899 1.36 54.23 92.47
CA VAL A 899 2.29 54.03 91.35
C VAL A 899 3.76 54.23 91.78
N SER A 900 4.03 54.62 93.04
CA SER A 900 5.39 54.97 93.48
C SER A 900 6.03 53.97 94.47
N THR A 901 5.72 52.68 94.37
CA THR A 901 6.49 51.59 95.01
C THR A 901 6.56 50.33 94.17
N HIS A 902 6.75 50.48 92.85
CA HIS A 902 7.47 49.49 92.03
C HIS A 902 8.58 50.13 91.17
N GLN A 903 8.82 51.44 91.35
CA GLN A 903 10.02 52.15 90.91
C GLN A 903 11.21 51.95 91.88
N TYR A 904 11.01 51.28 93.04
CA TYR A 904 12.06 51.08 94.05
C TYR A 904 12.58 49.62 94.13
N LEU A 905 12.01 48.69 93.37
CA LEU A 905 12.48 47.31 93.28
C LEU A 905 13.40 47.06 92.06
N VAL A 906 13.45 48.02 91.12
CA VAL A 906 14.40 48.01 89.99
C VAL A 906 15.69 48.74 90.35
N ASP A 907 15.63 49.75 91.23
CA ASP A 907 16.81 50.46 91.73
C ASP A 907 17.59 49.73 92.84
N THR A 908 17.07 48.62 93.37
CA THR A 908 17.78 47.78 94.37
C THR A 908 18.53 46.59 93.79
N GLN A 909 18.54 46.40 92.45
CA GLN A 909 19.31 45.34 91.78
C GLN A 909 20.44 45.87 90.87
N ILE A 910 20.69 47.19 90.82
CA ILE A 910 21.67 47.80 89.88
C ILE A 910 22.91 48.43 90.56
N SER A 911 22.97 48.51 91.88
CA SER A 911 24.28 48.64 92.55
C SER A 911 24.94 47.26 92.57
N ARG A 912 26.18 47.07 92.05
CA ARG A 912 27.16 46.00 92.41
C ARG A 912 28.11 45.57 91.27
N TRP A 913 28.90 46.52 90.76
CA TRP A 913 30.34 46.31 90.54
C TRP A 913 31.02 47.52 91.16
N GLU A 914 31.84 47.30 92.19
CA GLU A 914 32.66 48.34 92.79
C GLU A 914 34.07 48.24 92.21
N VAL A 915 34.57 49.37 91.71
CA VAL A 915 35.98 49.52 91.34
C VAL A 915 36.81 49.54 92.63
N LYS A 916 37.10 48.35 93.19
CA LYS A 916 37.88 48.19 94.43
C LYS A 916 39.00 47.18 94.28
N ALA A 917 40.12 47.44 94.94
CA ALA A 917 41.22 46.48 95.08
C ALA A 917 40.74 45.17 95.74
N PRO A 918 41.29 43.99 95.39
CA PRO A 918 42.49 43.75 94.60
C PRO A 918 42.25 43.64 93.08
N MET A 919 43.20 44.14 92.29
CA MET A 919 43.23 43.96 90.83
C MET A 919 44.11 42.75 90.47
N PRO A 920 43.72 41.86 89.53
CA PRO A 920 42.49 41.93 88.75
C PRO A 920 41.25 41.53 89.56
N SER A 921 40.13 42.21 89.31
CA SER A 921 38.87 41.97 90.00
C SER A 921 38.35 40.54 89.76
N SER A 922 37.57 40.01 90.70
CA SER A 922 36.98 38.67 90.60
C SER A 922 36.10 38.52 89.35
N CYS A 923 35.42 39.60 88.95
CA CYS A 923 34.63 39.68 87.71
C CYS A 923 35.52 39.48 86.47
N PHE A 924 36.57 40.31 86.33
CA PHE A 924 37.48 40.23 85.19
C PHE A 924 38.21 38.89 85.12
N ARG A 925 38.61 38.32 86.26
CA ARG A 925 39.20 36.98 86.33
C ARG A 925 38.22 35.90 85.87
N ALA A 926 36.95 35.99 86.26
CA ALA A 926 35.92 35.05 85.84
C ALA A 926 35.65 35.16 84.33
N ILE A 927 35.53 36.38 83.80
CA ILE A 927 35.34 36.63 82.36
C ILE A 927 36.52 36.08 81.56
N CYS A 928 37.77 36.42 81.92
CA CYS A 928 38.95 35.92 81.22
C CYS A 928 39.06 34.40 81.28
N LYS A 929 38.72 33.78 82.42
CA LYS A 929 38.69 32.32 82.56
C LYS A 929 37.66 31.66 81.65
N GLN A 930 36.49 32.26 81.46
CA GLN A 930 35.45 31.71 80.59
C GLN A 930 35.77 31.93 79.11
N MET A 931 36.38 33.07 78.76
CA MET A 931 36.89 33.31 77.41
C MET A 931 38.01 32.33 77.05
N ALA A 932 38.90 32.02 77.99
CA ALA A 932 39.93 30.99 77.81
C ALA A 932 39.31 29.60 77.61
N LYS A 933 38.30 29.22 78.41
CA LYS A 933 37.57 27.96 78.23
C LYS A 933 36.83 27.88 76.89
N LEU A 934 36.27 28.99 76.42
CA LEU A 934 35.66 29.03 75.09
C LEU A 934 36.72 28.85 74.01
N HIS A 935 37.85 29.54 74.12
CA HIS A 935 38.97 29.44 73.18
C HIS A 935 39.49 27.99 73.11
N GLU A 936 39.76 27.37 74.25
CA GLU A 936 40.15 25.95 74.35
C GLU A 936 39.12 25.01 73.71
N ALA A 937 37.83 25.32 73.83
CA ALA A 937 36.77 24.49 73.27
C ALA A 937 36.64 24.60 71.75
N ILE A 938 37.11 25.69 71.12
CA ILE A 938 36.90 25.97 69.69
C ILE A 938 38.18 26.00 68.85
N ILE A 939 39.37 26.15 69.46
CA ILE A 939 40.65 26.35 68.75
C ILE A 939 41.04 25.18 67.84
N ASP A 940 40.80 23.95 68.28
CA ASP A 940 41.11 22.73 67.51
C ASP A 940 40.00 22.37 66.52
N ILE A 941 38.89 23.12 66.54
CA ILE A 941 37.71 22.84 65.73
C ILE A 941 37.57 23.87 64.64
N LEU A 942 37.46 25.18 64.93
CA LEU A 942 37.17 26.26 63.98
C LEU A 942 38.43 26.84 63.29
N PRO A 943 38.32 27.44 62.09
CA PRO A 943 39.46 28.10 61.45
C PRO A 943 39.86 29.35 62.23
N GLN A 944 41.15 29.71 62.16
CA GLN A 944 41.66 30.88 62.91
C GLN A 944 40.93 32.18 62.56
N ASP A 945 40.54 32.39 61.31
CA ASP A 945 39.84 33.61 60.88
C ASP A 945 38.44 33.73 61.50
N GLN A 946 37.72 32.62 61.62
CA GLN A 946 36.42 32.62 62.27
C GLN A 946 36.55 32.83 63.78
N ILE A 947 37.56 32.23 64.41
CA ILE A 947 37.86 32.45 65.83
C ILE A 947 38.16 33.92 66.07
N LYS A 948 39.02 34.54 65.25
CA LYS A 948 39.30 35.99 65.31
C LYS A 948 38.03 36.82 65.20
N SER A 949 37.14 36.51 64.25
CA SER A 949 35.87 37.23 64.07
C SER A 949 34.92 37.07 65.27
N ILE A 950 34.76 35.86 65.79
CA ILE A 950 33.92 35.58 66.98
C ILE A 950 34.48 36.33 68.20
N PHE A 951 35.77 36.23 68.46
CA PHE A 951 36.41 36.91 69.59
C PHE A 951 36.45 38.42 69.43
N PHE A 952 36.53 38.94 68.19
CA PHE A 952 36.36 40.37 67.93
C PHE A 952 34.95 40.84 68.30
N ARG A 953 33.90 40.11 67.90
CA ARG A 953 32.51 40.43 68.26
C ARG A 953 32.27 40.33 69.77
N ILE A 954 32.79 39.29 70.42
CA ILE A 954 32.75 39.15 71.89
C ILE A 954 33.47 40.33 72.57
N ASN A 955 34.63 40.73 72.07
CA ASN A 955 35.37 41.88 72.59
C ASN A 955 34.57 43.19 72.42
N GLN A 956 33.95 43.42 71.25
CA GLN A 956 33.10 44.59 71.02
C GLN A 956 31.89 44.61 71.95
N THR A 957 31.22 43.48 72.18
CA THR A 957 30.11 43.44 73.13
C THR A 957 30.59 43.67 74.55
N PHE A 958 31.70 43.06 74.97
CA PHE A 958 32.31 43.33 76.27
C PHE A 958 32.63 44.83 76.45
N LYS A 959 33.22 45.48 75.45
CA LYS A 959 33.50 46.92 75.45
C LYS A 959 32.22 47.74 75.60
N ASN A 960 31.16 47.40 74.86
CA ASN A 960 29.88 48.11 74.93
C ASN A 960 29.20 47.97 76.30
N VAL A 961 29.16 46.76 76.86
CA VAL A 961 28.60 46.50 78.21
C VAL A 961 29.42 47.23 79.28
N LEU A 962 30.74 47.18 79.18
CA LEU A 962 31.63 47.89 80.09
C LEU A 962 31.46 49.41 79.99
N ARG A 963 31.35 49.96 78.77
CA ARG A 963 31.11 51.40 78.53
C ARG A 963 29.80 51.85 79.17
N GLN A 964 28.70 51.13 78.94
CA GLN A 964 27.41 51.42 79.58
C GLN A 964 27.53 51.39 81.12
N LYS A 965 28.29 50.45 81.67
CA LYS A 965 28.48 50.35 83.11
C LYS A 965 29.36 51.47 83.67
N LEU A 966 30.41 51.90 82.96
CA LEU A 966 31.26 53.03 83.34
C LEU A 966 30.47 54.34 83.33
N THR A 967 29.59 54.55 82.35
CA THR A 967 28.68 55.70 82.31
C THR A 967 27.68 55.68 83.47
N HIS A 968 27.16 54.50 83.85
CA HIS A 968 26.26 54.38 85.00
C HIS A 968 26.98 54.62 86.34
N LEU A 969 28.25 54.25 86.46
CA LEU A 969 29.05 54.45 87.68
C LEU A 969 29.72 55.83 87.74
N ASN A 970 29.50 56.70 86.75
CA ASN A 970 30.13 58.03 86.61
C ASN A 970 31.67 57.98 86.68
N VAL A 971 32.30 56.89 86.21
CA VAL A 971 33.76 56.79 86.18
C VAL A 971 34.27 57.40 84.88
N ILE A 972 35.04 58.48 84.98
CA ILE A 972 35.54 59.27 83.84
C ILE A 972 37.06 59.06 83.71
N ASN A 973 37.59 59.19 82.49
CA ASN A 973 39.04 59.20 82.22
C ASN A 973 39.68 60.50 82.74
N ASN A 974 39.83 60.60 84.06
CA ASN A 974 40.40 61.76 84.76
C ASN A 974 41.77 61.48 85.38
N GLY A 975 42.35 60.29 85.13
CA GLY A 975 43.61 59.87 85.76
C GLY A 975 43.51 59.56 87.26
N GLY A 976 42.29 59.53 87.84
CA GLY A 976 42.07 59.27 89.27
C GLY A 976 42.26 57.81 89.68
N PRO A 977 42.17 57.51 90.99
CA PRO A 977 42.39 56.15 91.53
C PRO A 977 41.39 55.12 90.97
N GLN A 978 40.14 55.50 90.73
CA GLN A 978 39.14 54.63 90.09
C GLN A 978 39.50 54.36 88.62
N HIS A 979 39.92 55.39 87.87
CA HIS A 979 40.43 55.21 86.51
C HIS A 979 41.66 54.28 86.45
N GLY A 980 42.59 54.40 87.41
CA GLY A 980 43.76 53.53 87.51
C GLY A 980 43.41 52.06 87.80
N LEU A 981 42.40 51.81 88.64
CA LEU A 981 41.91 50.46 88.93
C LEU A 981 41.23 49.83 87.70
N VAL A 982 40.35 50.55 87.00
CA VAL A 982 39.74 50.06 85.74
C VAL A 982 40.81 49.82 84.67
N THR A 983 41.81 50.70 84.57
CA THR A 983 42.93 50.53 83.64
C THR A 983 43.74 49.27 83.97
N SER A 984 43.94 48.96 85.25
CA SER A 984 44.60 47.71 85.67
C SER A 984 43.80 46.47 85.27
N ASP A 985 42.48 46.46 85.49
CA ASP A 985 41.58 45.39 85.04
C ASP A 985 41.56 45.23 83.50
N LEU A 986 41.53 46.35 82.75
CA LEU A 986 41.63 46.35 81.29
C LEU A 986 42.99 45.86 80.80
N THR A 987 44.09 46.16 81.49
CA THR A 987 45.42 45.64 81.15
C THR A 987 45.53 44.14 81.38
N PHE A 988 44.88 43.61 82.43
CA PHE A 988 44.79 42.17 82.69
C PHE A 988 43.93 41.46 81.62
N TYR A 989 42.81 42.07 81.23
CA TYR A 989 41.96 41.60 80.13
C TYR A 989 42.73 41.55 78.81
N ALA A 990 43.39 42.64 78.42
CA ALA A 990 44.25 42.71 77.24
C ALA A 990 45.41 41.71 77.30
N GLY A 991 46.01 41.51 78.47
CA GLY A 991 47.04 40.51 78.69
C GLY A 991 46.54 39.09 78.46
N SER A 992 45.29 38.80 78.83
CA SER A 992 44.67 37.49 78.61
C SER A 992 44.51 37.18 77.12
N PHE A 993 44.16 38.15 76.27
CA PHE A 993 44.14 37.94 74.81
C PHE A 993 45.51 37.65 74.21
N LYS A 994 46.59 38.25 74.73
CA LYS A 994 47.96 37.95 74.29
C LYS A 994 48.38 36.51 74.60
N THR A 995 47.78 35.89 75.61
CA THR A 995 48.06 34.49 75.95
C THR A 995 47.27 33.48 75.11
N LEU A 996 46.24 33.93 74.39
CA LEU A 996 45.41 33.07 73.55
C LEU A 996 45.97 33.00 72.12
N ARG A 997 46.32 31.78 71.67
CA ARG A 997 46.91 31.53 70.35
C ARG A 997 46.02 32.11 69.23
N GLY A 998 46.60 32.96 68.39
CA GLY A 998 45.95 33.54 67.20
C GLY A 998 45.14 34.81 67.43
N LEU A 999 45.11 35.37 68.65
CA LEU A 999 44.31 36.56 69.02
C LEU A 999 45.14 37.76 69.50
N GLU A 1000 46.45 37.77 69.22
CA GLU A 1000 47.40 38.76 69.73
C GLU A 1000 47.11 40.20 69.28
N GLU A 1001 46.55 40.37 68.07
CA GLU A 1001 46.19 41.68 67.50
C GLU A 1001 45.00 42.33 68.23
N LEU A 1002 44.07 41.52 68.76
CA LEU A 1002 42.87 41.99 69.47
C LEU A 1002 43.17 42.60 70.84
N ALA A 1003 44.35 42.30 71.40
CA ALA A 1003 44.78 42.83 72.69
C ALA A 1003 45.06 44.35 72.68
N GLN A 1004 45.26 44.96 71.50
CA GLN A 1004 45.59 46.38 71.38
C GLN A 1004 44.34 47.29 71.37
N ASP A 1005 43.16 46.72 71.11
CA ASP A 1005 41.90 47.43 70.84
C ASP A 1005 41.07 47.79 72.12
N VAL A 1006 41.67 47.63 73.31
CA VAL A 1006 40.96 47.77 74.59
C VAL A 1006 40.91 49.23 75.09
N LYS A 1007 41.73 50.12 74.53
CA LYS A 1007 41.78 51.55 74.92
C LYS A 1007 40.56 52.37 74.47
N ASP A 1008 39.75 51.83 73.56
CA ASP A 1008 38.57 52.46 72.96
C ASP A 1008 37.31 52.41 73.88
N VAL A 1009 37.42 51.85 75.08
CA VAL A 1009 36.32 51.77 76.06
C VAL A 1009 35.96 53.15 76.64
N TRP A 1010 36.95 54.04 76.77
CA TRP A 1010 36.76 55.41 77.23
C TRP A 1010 36.36 56.27 76.03
N ASP A 1011 35.14 56.80 76.02
CA ASP A 1011 34.69 57.70 74.94
C ASP A 1011 35.73 58.82 74.74
N LYS A 1012 36.20 58.99 73.49
CA LYS A 1012 36.88 60.22 73.08
C LYS A 1012 35.84 61.35 73.11
N ARG A 1013 35.87 62.17 74.14
CA ARG A 1013 35.45 63.57 74.01
C ARG A 1013 36.65 64.43 73.72
#